data_AF-A0A226DTW4-F1
#
_entry.id   AF-A0A226DTW4-F1
#
_cell.length_a   1.000
_cell.length_b   1.000
_cell.length_c   1.000
_cell.angle_alpha   90.00
_cell.angle_beta   90.00
_cell.angle_gamma   90.00
#
_symmetry.space_group_name_H-M   'P 1'
#
loop_
_entity.id
_entity.type
_entity.pdbx_description
1 polymer ?
#
loop_
_entity_poly.entity_id
_entity_poly.type
_entity_poly.pdbx_seq_one_letter_code
_entity_poly.pdbx_strand_id
1 'polypeptide(L)'
;QTSTSHAYRWKFFGWEWWGAPLPQYFGWEWWGAPLPQYFGWEWWGAPLPQYLGWEWWGAPLPQYFGWELEGGTSAPQKPWGWGVSRGGRPTFRGRGGGELVQLQRAQSVVSRLAGRKWALRGADGPCENWAQPPFSLVRPAGWRNALISRDLVVEPARGALGQRRTIKLSPIEIQRWFSVLRTNAIRNQAPDYNDENTIADNDFFTITSLSKDQFRNLYELCGPVQVSGHDRIVYKIDLIMFLCKLRQGIPDEFLKAIFHYSTRQAVSLAVNKVRESLMRAFVRTNLGPDSMTRQQFIHRHVSDFANQLYNPNPEKPQAILCIDGTYIEIATSSNFRIARQSYCMHKSYHLVKPIMIVAPDGYIFDVHGPYFSDSKNNDAKILIDELQRDIRGFGQWIQEGDIVIVDYGYRESIPTLQRLGIRAKIPNIVRGRATRDQLPTEEANNNRLITKSRWVVEARNGHLKSVFKFFAHRVESHNCVHLGDLVRIACALLNAFHLPITMPGYNADEAKEMLRIAAQPNHLMQRVHDERLETRAPTQWFPMTSDHLPAFPHLSLQYLRDLTFGKYQVKLAPAYVQDKNTRDGEYRFDLSRESPGLLRAQVYSRHTRAAKYQLWIQFHEVPFEEALAGEQLPHPLPNPIQGWYCQCKTGARTLGTCSHIASVLWFMSWARHQDKLQAPSHSLLGIIDDAAHRDAPELFDDADDN
;
A
#
# COMPACT_ATOMS: atom_id res chain seq x y z
N GLN A 1 34.31 -46.15 -32.06
CA GLN A 1 33.81 -46.97 -30.95
C GLN A 1 33.61 -46.01 -29.76
N THR A 2 32.45 -45.32 -29.70
CA THR A 2 31.25 -45.58 -28.83
C THR A 2 31.50 -45.15 -27.36
N SER A 3 30.99 -44.00 -26.86
CA SER A 3 29.65 -43.72 -26.23
C SER A 3 29.34 -44.66 -25.03
N THR A 4 28.78 -44.32 -23.85
CA THR A 4 27.73 -43.37 -23.38
C THR A 4 27.58 -43.58 -21.82
N SER A 5 27.46 -42.55 -20.98
CA SER A 5 26.29 -42.07 -20.17
C SER A 5 25.61 -42.97 -19.09
N HIS A 6 25.43 -42.39 -17.88
CA HIS A 6 24.34 -42.55 -16.87
C HIS A 6 24.16 -43.86 -16.05
N ALA A 7 24.08 -43.76 -14.70
CA ALA A 7 22.87 -44.05 -13.89
C ALA A 7 23.11 -44.32 -12.36
N TYR A 8 22.52 -43.45 -11.53
CA TYR A 8 21.74 -43.64 -10.29
C TYR A 8 22.12 -44.62 -9.16
N ARG A 9 22.21 -44.03 -7.95
CA ARG A 9 21.97 -44.64 -6.63
C ARG A 9 20.46 -44.83 -6.40
N TRP A 10 20.03 -46.06 -6.08
CA TRP A 10 18.78 -46.34 -5.35
C TRP A 10 19.02 -47.49 -4.36
N LYS A 11 19.08 -47.16 -3.07
CA LYS A 11 18.95 -48.13 -1.95
C LYS A 11 18.18 -47.44 -0.84
N PHE A 12 16.89 -47.75 -0.73
CA PHE A 12 16.18 -48.20 0.47
C PHE A 12 14.65 -48.08 0.21
N PHE A 13 13.95 -49.19 0.42
CA PHE A 13 12.52 -49.46 0.22
C PHE A 13 12.01 -49.47 -1.24
N GLY A 14 11.84 -50.67 -1.82
CA GLY A 14 11.23 -50.76 -3.16
C GLY A 14 10.92 -52.14 -3.72
N TRP A 15 10.97 -53.24 -2.96
CA TRP A 15 10.69 -54.58 -3.53
C TRP A 15 9.56 -55.34 -2.84
N GLU A 16 9.42 -55.27 -1.51
CA GLU A 16 8.41 -56.11 -0.80
C GLU A 16 6.97 -55.59 -0.86
N TRP A 17 6.74 -54.35 -1.34
CA TRP A 17 5.39 -53.76 -1.43
C TRP A 17 4.78 -53.80 -2.84
N TRP A 18 5.58 -54.11 -3.86
CA TRP A 18 5.13 -54.04 -5.26
C TRP A 18 4.45 -55.35 -5.72
N GLY A 19 4.80 -56.49 -5.12
CA GLY A 19 4.44 -57.82 -5.64
C GLY A 19 3.12 -58.43 -5.18
N ALA A 20 2.43 -57.89 -4.17
CA ALA A 20 1.29 -58.59 -3.54
C ALA A 20 -0.05 -57.83 -3.49
N PRO A 21 -0.12 -56.52 -3.14
CA PRO A 21 -1.43 -55.91 -2.87
C PRO A 21 -2.21 -55.55 -4.13
N LEU A 22 -1.59 -54.95 -5.14
CA LEU A 22 -2.27 -54.45 -6.34
C LEU A 22 -2.65 -55.55 -7.37
N PRO A 23 -1.80 -56.57 -7.63
CA PRO A 23 -2.15 -57.67 -8.54
C PRO A 23 -3.34 -58.50 -8.07
N GLN A 24 -3.58 -58.61 -6.75
CA GLN A 24 -4.76 -59.29 -6.19
C GLN A 24 -6.08 -58.51 -6.42
N TYR A 25 -6.02 -57.18 -6.58
CA TYR A 25 -7.22 -56.34 -6.75
C TYR A 25 -7.64 -56.14 -8.21
N PHE A 26 -6.69 -56.13 -9.14
CA PHE A 26 -6.97 -55.94 -10.58
C PHE A 26 -6.90 -57.23 -11.42
N GLY A 27 -6.36 -58.32 -10.87
CA GLY A 27 -6.12 -59.58 -11.57
C GLY A 27 -4.82 -59.55 -12.38
N TRP A 28 -4.07 -60.66 -12.33
CA TRP A 28 -2.76 -60.76 -12.98
C TRP A 28 -2.81 -60.54 -14.50
N GLU A 29 -3.92 -60.90 -15.16
CA GLU A 29 -4.10 -60.71 -16.59
C GLU A 29 -4.20 -59.22 -17.01
N TRP A 30 -4.71 -58.34 -16.15
CA TRP A 30 -4.87 -56.91 -16.44
C TRP A 30 -3.66 -56.07 -16.04
N TRP A 31 -2.91 -56.52 -15.04
CA TRP A 31 -1.69 -55.83 -14.57
C TRP A 31 -0.51 -55.99 -15.54
N GLY A 32 -0.40 -57.15 -16.19
CA GLY A 32 0.73 -57.48 -17.05
C GLY A 32 0.64 -57.05 -18.52
N ALA A 33 -0.56 -56.81 -19.07
CA ALA A 33 -0.72 -56.64 -20.52
C ALA A 33 -1.56 -55.42 -20.99
N PRO A 34 -2.80 -55.18 -20.53
CA PRO A 34 -3.63 -54.05 -21.01
C PRO A 34 -3.12 -52.67 -20.57
N LEU A 35 -2.73 -52.51 -19.30
CA LEU A 35 -2.34 -51.21 -18.75
C LEU A 35 -1.02 -50.66 -19.34
N PRO A 36 0.05 -51.47 -19.48
CA PRO A 36 1.28 -51.03 -20.14
C PRO A 36 1.11 -50.69 -21.63
N GLN A 37 0.16 -51.30 -22.34
CA GLN A 37 -0.15 -50.97 -23.74
C GLN A 37 -0.84 -49.61 -23.91
N TYR A 38 -1.65 -49.18 -22.94
CA TYR A 38 -2.35 -47.88 -22.99
C TYR A 38 -1.49 -46.67 -22.61
N PHE A 39 -0.50 -46.87 -21.71
CA PHE A 39 0.40 -45.80 -21.26
C PHE A 39 1.76 -45.82 -21.97
N GLY A 40 2.14 -46.94 -22.59
CA GLY A 40 3.49 -47.19 -23.08
C GLY A 40 4.41 -47.69 -21.96
N TRP A 41 5.20 -48.74 -22.25
CA TRP A 41 6.09 -49.39 -21.27
C TRP A 41 7.10 -48.42 -20.63
N GLU A 42 7.51 -47.37 -21.35
CA GLU A 42 8.43 -46.34 -20.85
C GLU A 42 7.81 -45.43 -19.77
N TRP A 43 6.49 -45.18 -19.81
CA TRP A 43 5.79 -44.35 -18.83
C TRP A 43 5.30 -45.13 -17.61
N TRP A 44 5.15 -46.45 -17.75
CA TRP A 44 4.65 -47.32 -16.68
C TRP A 44 5.71 -47.54 -15.57
N GLY A 45 7.00 -47.61 -15.93
CA GLY A 45 8.07 -47.99 -14.99
C GLY A 45 8.81 -46.84 -14.28
N ALA A 46 8.81 -45.61 -14.82
CA ALA A 46 9.72 -44.56 -14.32
C ALA A 46 9.06 -43.19 -14.00
N PRO A 47 8.20 -42.59 -14.84
CA PRO A 47 7.65 -41.26 -14.58
C PRO A 47 6.52 -41.24 -13.55
N LEU A 48 5.53 -42.15 -13.65
CA LEU A 48 4.34 -42.12 -12.78
C LEU A 48 4.64 -42.19 -11.27
N PRO A 49 5.57 -43.05 -10.79
CA PRO A 49 5.97 -43.07 -9.38
C PRO A 49 6.71 -41.81 -8.91
N GLN A 50 7.41 -41.10 -9.81
CA GLN A 50 8.09 -39.84 -9.49
C GLN A 50 7.13 -38.64 -9.43
N TYR A 51 6.09 -38.61 -10.27
CA TYR A 51 5.13 -37.50 -10.32
C TYR A 51 4.09 -37.51 -9.20
N LEU A 52 3.73 -38.69 -8.69
CA LEU A 52 2.72 -38.83 -7.64
C LEU A 52 3.34 -38.92 -6.23
N GLY A 53 4.65 -39.17 -6.13
CA GLY A 53 5.34 -39.41 -4.88
C GLY A 53 5.16 -40.85 -4.40
N TRP A 54 6.25 -41.50 -4.02
CA TRP A 54 6.25 -42.91 -3.59
C TRP A 54 5.31 -43.20 -2.41
N GLU A 55 5.04 -42.21 -1.55
CA GLU A 55 4.11 -42.33 -0.41
C GLU A 55 2.63 -42.28 -0.82
N TRP A 56 2.27 -41.53 -1.88
CA TRP A 56 0.89 -41.44 -2.36
C TRP A 56 0.50 -42.58 -3.30
N TRP A 57 1.47 -43.10 -4.06
CA TRP A 57 1.26 -44.28 -4.91
C TRP A 57 0.98 -45.55 -4.10
N GLY A 58 1.34 -45.56 -2.81
CA GLY A 58 1.11 -46.67 -1.86
C GLY A 58 -0.09 -46.50 -0.90
N ALA A 59 -0.74 -45.33 -0.81
CA ALA A 59 -1.81 -45.10 0.16
C ALA A 59 -2.78 -44.01 -0.30
N PRO A 60 -3.95 -44.38 -0.87
CA PRO A 60 -5.20 -44.19 -0.12
C PRO A 60 -6.32 -45.16 -0.56
N LEU A 61 -6.32 -46.38 -0.04
CA LEU A 61 -7.48 -47.29 -0.08
C LEU A 61 -8.15 -47.54 1.30
N PRO A 62 -7.47 -47.39 2.45
CA PRO A 62 -8.10 -47.69 3.74
C PRO A 62 -9.14 -46.67 4.24
N GLN A 63 -9.16 -45.44 3.72
CA GLN A 63 -10.14 -44.43 4.15
C GLN A 63 -11.53 -44.60 3.52
N TYR A 64 -11.69 -45.44 2.48
CA TYR A 64 -13.00 -45.70 1.85
C TYR A 64 -13.64 -47.04 2.25
N PHE A 65 -12.92 -47.95 2.93
CA PHE A 65 -13.40 -49.32 3.16
C PHE A 65 -13.32 -49.88 4.59
N GLY A 66 -12.88 -49.09 5.58
CA GLY A 66 -12.93 -49.47 7.01
C GLY A 66 -11.87 -50.50 7.43
N TRP A 67 -11.51 -50.49 8.72
CA TRP A 67 -10.57 -51.43 9.34
C TRP A 67 -11.33 -52.40 10.24
N GLU A 68 -11.01 -53.70 10.15
CA GLU A 68 -11.22 -54.66 11.23
C GLU A 68 -9.93 -55.45 11.46
N LEU A 69 -9.54 -55.53 12.73
CA LEU A 69 -8.43 -56.30 13.30
C LEU A 69 -9.04 -57.45 14.10
N GLU A 70 -8.83 -58.70 13.68
CA GLU A 70 -8.81 -59.93 14.52
C GLU A 70 -7.94 -60.96 13.75
N GLY A 71 -7.07 -61.80 14.30
CA GLY A 71 -6.66 -62.12 15.66
C GLY A 71 -5.87 -63.45 15.61
N GLY A 72 -4.87 -63.60 16.50
CA GLY A 72 -4.19 -64.86 16.86
C GLY A 72 -2.88 -65.17 16.10
N THR A 73 -1.77 -65.64 16.70
CA THR A 73 -1.40 -66.03 18.07
C THR A 73 0.12 -66.25 18.07
N SER A 74 0.86 -65.70 19.04
CA SER A 74 1.88 -66.40 19.86
C SER A 74 2.80 -65.41 20.57
N ALA A 75 2.71 -65.38 21.92
CA ALA A 75 3.71 -64.79 22.81
C ALA A 75 4.90 -65.77 23.00
N PRO A 76 6.06 -65.33 23.53
CA PRO A 76 6.19 -65.27 24.99
C PRO A 76 7.03 -64.11 25.59
N GLN A 77 6.64 -63.76 26.83
CA GLN A 77 7.44 -63.39 28.02
C GLN A 77 8.21 -62.05 28.14
N LYS A 78 7.51 -61.07 28.76
CA LYS A 78 7.79 -60.25 29.98
C LYS A 78 9.14 -60.46 30.73
N PRO A 79 9.69 -59.45 31.49
CA PRO A 79 8.90 -58.88 32.60
C PRO A 79 9.18 -57.45 33.20
N TRP A 80 8.18 -57.02 34.00
CA TRP A 80 8.09 -55.95 35.04
C TRP A 80 8.18 -54.47 34.61
N GLY A 81 7.42 -53.49 35.10
CA GLY A 81 6.38 -53.36 36.14
C GLY A 81 6.13 -51.84 36.39
N TRP A 82 4.87 -51.42 36.62
CA TRP A 82 4.49 -50.03 36.87
C TRP A 82 4.68 -49.62 38.34
N GLY A 83 5.00 -48.35 38.60
CA GLY A 83 4.99 -47.76 39.94
C GLY A 83 4.98 -46.23 39.91
N VAL A 84 3.85 -45.64 40.32
CA VAL A 84 3.65 -44.23 40.64
C VAL A 84 4.43 -43.89 41.91
N SER A 85 5.12 -42.73 42.00
CA SER A 85 5.25 -41.95 43.24
C SER A 85 5.99 -40.61 43.07
N ARG A 86 5.59 -39.69 43.96
CA ARG A 86 5.99 -38.30 44.19
C ARG A 86 7.49 -38.05 44.35
N GLY A 87 7.89 -36.82 44.05
CA GLY A 87 8.79 -36.03 44.90
C GLY A 87 10.27 -36.04 44.51
N GLY A 88 10.86 -34.84 44.48
CA GLY A 88 12.29 -34.63 44.68
C GLY A 88 13.06 -34.05 43.49
N ARG A 89 13.42 -32.77 43.59
CA ARG A 89 14.70 -32.28 43.01
C ARG A 89 15.86 -32.91 43.79
N PRO A 90 17.00 -33.15 43.12
CA PRO A 90 18.24 -32.44 43.47
C PRO A 90 19.05 -32.05 42.21
N THR A 91 19.48 -30.81 41.99
CA THR A 91 20.62 -30.03 42.55
C THR A 91 22.05 -30.48 42.17
N PHE A 92 22.89 -29.44 42.01
CA PHE A 92 24.37 -29.36 41.99
C PHE A 92 25.09 -29.60 40.65
N ARG A 93 26.14 -28.86 40.26
CA ARG A 93 27.10 -28.04 41.03
C ARG A 93 27.67 -26.93 40.14
N GLY A 94 27.76 -25.71 40.67
CA GLY A 94 28.61 -24.65 40.15
C GLY A 94 30.01 -24.65 40.78
N ARG A 95 30.91 -23.88 40.17
CA ARG A 95 32.04 -23.12 40.75
C ARG A 95 32.36 -22.03 39.72
N GLY A 96 32.52 -20.75 40.03
CA GLY A 96 32.48 -20.06 41.32
C GLY A 96 33.36 -18.80 41.28
N GLY A 97 32.74 -17.64 41.55
CA GLY A 97 33.28 -16.53 42.35
C GLY A 97 33.71 -15.30 41.55
N GLY A 98 33.54 -14.05 41.97
CA GLY A 98 32.86 -13.30 43.05
C GLY A 98 32.68 -11.88 42.45
N GLU A 99 31.90 -10.91 42.90
CA GLU A 99 31.63 -10.37 44.23
C GLU A 99 30.33 -9.55 44.17
N LEU A 100 29.62 -9.47 45.30
CA LEU A 100 28.53 -8.54 45.53
C LEU A 100 29.07 -7.10 45.70
N VAL A 101 28.55 -6.17 44.91
CA VAL A 101 28.39 -4.77 45.35
C VAL A 101 26.92 -4.38 45.19
N GLN A 102 26.36 -3.89 46.29
CA GLN A 102 24.99 -3.46 46.49
C GLN A 102 24.57 -2.40 45.46
N LEU A 103 23.48 -2.65 44.73
CA LEU A 103 22.79 -1.66 43.89
C LEU A 103 21.56 -1.12 44.64
N GLN A 104 21.79 -0.11 45.47
CA GLN A 104 20.76 0.69 46.12
C GLN A 104 20.47 2.01 45.36
N ARG A 105 20.59 2.02 44.02
CA ARG A 105 20.27 3.18 43.18
C ARG A 105 19.73 2.78 41.81
N ALA A 106 18.42 2.63 41.68
CA ALA A 106 17.72 2.74 40.39
C ALA A 106 16.20 3.02 40.52
N GLN A 107 15.74 3.70 41.58
CA GLN A 107 14.37 4.20 41.70
C GLN A 107 14.21 5.69 41.32
N SER A 108 15.06 6.24 40.42
CA SER A 108 14.96 7.66 40.03
C SER A 108 15.09 7.97 38.52
N VAL A 109 14.94 6.99 37.63
CA VAL A 109 14.95 7.26 36.17
C VAL A 109 13.59 7.01 35.49
N VAL A 110 12.65 6.34 36.14
CA VAL A 110 11.30 6.07 35.58
C VAL A 110 10.34 7.27 35.75
N SER A 111 10.68 8.27 36.58
CA SER A 111 9.81 9.45 36.81
C SER A 111 10.32 10.77 36.20
N ARG A 112 11.30 10.73 35.27
CA ARG A 112 11.76 11.93 34.52
C ARG A 112 11.60 11.86 33.00
N LEU A 113 10.96 10.82 32.47
CA LEU A 113 10.64 10.71 31.03
C LEU A 113 9.15 10.96 30.71
N ALA A 114 8.29 11.13 31.72
CA ALA A 114 6.87 11.47 31.55
C ALA A 114 6.60 12.99 31.36
N GLY A 115 7.61 13.76 30.94
CA GLY A 115 7.55 15.23 30.97
C GLY A 115 8.28 15.93 29.84
N ARG A 116 8.10 15.49 28.58
CA ARG A 116 8.45 16.34 27.41
C ARG A 116 7.34 16.28 26.35
N LYS A 117 6.40 17.22 26.48
CA LYS A 117 5.51 17.71 25.42
C LYS A 117 6.33 18.04 24.17
N TRP A 118 6.07 17.38 23.05
CA TRP A 118 6.59 17.78 21.74
C TRP A 118 5.47 18.31 20.86
N ALA A 119 5.65 19.57 20.47
CA ALA A 119 4.84 20.31 19.55
C ALA A 119 5.21 19.95 18.10
N LEU A 120 4.16 19.76 17.29
CA LEU A 120 4.05 19.64 15.84
C LEU A 120 5.21 20.19 14.99
N ARG A 121 5.56 19.47 13.91
CA ARG A 121 5.80 20.07 12.58
C ARG A 121 5.11 19.23 11.51
N GLY A 122 4.35 19.93 10.67
CA GLY A 122 3.58 19.37 9.57
C GLY A 122 4.47 18.90 8.44
N ALA A 123 4.22 17.67 8.00
CA ALA A 123 4.59 17.11 6.72
C ALA A 123 3.54 16.01 6.45
N ASP A 124 2.33 16.43 6.12
CA ASP A 124 1.28 15.52 5.65
C ASP A 124 1.19 15.68 4.14
N GLY A 125 1.98 14.87 3.43
CA GLY A 125 1.63 14.48 2.08
C GLY A 125 0.56 13.38 2.11
N PRO A 126 -0.38 13.33 1.17
CA PRO A 126 -1.40 12.31 1.11
C PRO A 126 -0.78 11.01 0.56
N CYS A 127 -0.35 10.13 1.46
CA CYS A 127 -0.40 8.70 1.17
C CYS A 127 -1.84 8.25 1.37
N GLU A 128 -2.60 8.09 0.29
CA GLU A 128 -3.73 7.17 0.31
C GLU A 128 -3.71 6.25 -0.91
N ASN A 129 -3.61 4.98 -0.54
CA ASN A 129 -3.83 3.82 -1.36
C ASN A 129 -5.22 3.88 -2.00
N TRP A 130 -5.26 3.57 -3.29
CA TRP A 130 -6.48 3.14 -3.95
C TRP A 130 -6.85 1.75 -3.42
N ALA A 131 -7.59 1.72 -2.31
CA ALA A 131 -8.40 0.57 -1.95
C ALA A 131 -9.67 0.60 -2.81
N GLN A 132 -9.60 -0.07 -3.96
CA GLN A 132 -10.74 -0.86 -4.45
C GLN A 132 -11.14 -1.86 -3.34
N PRO A 133 -12.40 -2.35 -3.28
CA PRO A 133 -12.89 -3.14 -2.14
C PRO A 133 -11.91 -4.28 -1.81
N PRO A 134 -11.84 -4.75 -0.55
CA PRO A 134 -11.06 -5.94 -0.23
C PRO A 134 -11.65 -7.09 -1.05
N PHE A 135 -11.07 -7.34 -2.23
CA PHE A 135 -11.19 -8.63 -2.86
C PHE A 135 -10.70 -9.61 -1.82
N SER A 136 -11.60 -10.51 -1.49
CA SER A 136 -11.44 -11.60 -0.56
C SER A 136 -10.01 -12.12 -0.55
N LEU A 137 -9.53 -12.48 0.64
CA LEU A 137 -8.43 -13.44 0.79
C LEU A 137 -8.74 -14.65 -0.12
N VAL A 138 -8.25 -14.62 -1.35
CA VAL A 138 -8.07 -15.82 -2.14
C VAL A 138 -6.92 -16.52 -1.45
N ARG A 139 -7.33 -17.39 -0.51
CA ARG A 139 -6.49 -18.46 0.02
C ARG A 139 -5.76 -19.09 -1.17
N PRO A 140 -4.48 -19.48 -1.03
CA PRO A 140 -3.73 -20.13 -2.10
C PRO A 140 -4.60 -21.24 -2.71
N ALA A 141 -4.92 -21.13 -4.00
CA ALA A 141 -5.75 -22.06 -4.74
C ALA A 141 -5.04 -23.41 -5.02
N GLY A 142 -4.19 -23.86 -4.09
CA GLY A 142 -3.56 -25.18 -4.08
C GLY A 142 -4.01 -26.06 -2.91
N TRP A 143 -4.84 -25.56 -1.99
CA TRP A 143 -5.20 -26.28 -0.75
C TRP A 143 -6.71 -26.27 -0.44
N ARG A 144 -7.59 -26.20 -1.45
CA ARG A 144 -9.06 -26.26 -1.23
C ARG A 144 -9.86 -27.22 -2.11
N ASN A 145 -9.25 -27.95 -3.05
CA ASN A 145 -9.97 -28.98 -3.82
C ASN A 145 -9.87 -30.37 -3.19
N ALA A 146 -10.06 -30.44 -1.87
CA ALA A 146 -10.46 -31.66 -1.16
C ALA A 146 -11.87 -31.50 -0.57
N LEU A 147 -12.70 -30.65 -1.17
CA LEU A 147 -14.14 -30.66 -0.95
C LEU A 147 -14.77 -31.51 -2.05
N ILE A 148 -15.07 -32.74 -1.65
CA ILE A 148 -15.86 -33.74 -2.33
C ILE A 148 -17.00 -33.07 -3.11
N SER A 149 -17.04 -33.33 -4.42
CA SER A 149 -18.19 -33.01 -5.28
C SER A 149 -19.46 -33.50 -4.60
N ARG A 150 -20.41 -32.59 -4.38
CA ARG A 150 -21.68 -32.82 -3.70
C ARG A 150 -22.74 -33.50 -4.57
N ASP A 151 -22.34 -34.06 -5.72
CA ASP A 151 -23.27 -34.66 -6.70
C ASP A 151 -23.40 -36.18 -6.59
N LEU A 152 -22.94 -36.78 -5.48
CA LEU A 152 -23.16 -38.20 -5.15
C LEU A 152 -23.55 -38.33 -3.67
N VAL A 153 -24.68 -37.72 -3.29
CA VAL A 153 -25.36 -38.09 -2.04
C VAL A 153 -26.19 -39.34 -2.33
N VAL A 154 -25.65 -40.51 -2.01
CA VAL A 154 -26.46 -41.72 -1.83
C VAL A 154 -26.95 -41.70 -0.39
N GLU A 155 -28.25 -41.47 -0.18
CA GLU A 155 -28.86 -41.61 1.16
C GLU A 155 -28.63 -43.02 1.71
N PRO A 156 -28.20 -43.19 2.98
CA PRO A 156 -28.12 -44.50 3.57
C PRO A 156 -29.52 -44.93 4.02
N ALA A 157 -30.09 -45.91 3.32
CA ALA A 157 -31.28 -46.63 3.79
C ALA A 157 -30.99 -47.26 5.16
N ARG A 158 -31.91 -47.02 6.11
CA ARG A 158 -31.87 -47.60 7.47
C ARG A 158 -32.03 -49.12 7.40
N GLY A 159 -31.09 -49.83 8.03
CA GLY A 159 -31.26 -51.21 8.48
C GLY A 159 -30.86 -52.30 7.50
N ALA A 160 -29.62 -52.79 7.61
CA ALA A 160 -29.24 -54.20 7.45
C ALA A 160 -27.72 -54.32 7.64
N LEU A 161 -27.30 -55.26 8.50
CA LEU A 161 -25.91 -55.65 8.72
C LEU A 161 -25.28 -56.20 7.42
N GLY A 162 -24.06 -55.73 7.13
CA GLY A 162 -22.99 -56.51 6.49
C GLY A 162 -23.27 -57.18 5.14
N GLN A 163 -23.18 -56.42 4.04
CA GLN A 163 -22.73 -56.96 2.75
C GLN A 163 -21.83 -55.95 2.04
N ARG A 164 -20.54 -56.29 1.89
CA ARG A 164 -19.58 -55.55 1.06
C ARG A 164 -20.10 -55.51 -0.39
N ARG A 165 -20.56 -54.36 -0.86
CA ARG A 165 -20.81 -54.15 -2.29
C ARG A 165 -19.49 -53.78 -2.97
N THR A 166 -18.95 -54.69 -3.78
CA THR A 166 -17.91 -54.38 -4.75
C THR A 166 -18.53 -53.48 -5.82
N ILE A 167 -18.20 -52.19 -5.81
CA ILE A 167 -18.65 -51.25 -6.85
C ILE A 167 -17.83 -51.56 -8.11
N LYS A 168 -18.40 -52.31 -9.05
CA LYS A 168 -17.84 -52.45 -10.41
C LYS A 168 -18.13 -51.15 -11.16
N LEU A 169 -17.15 -50.26 -11.23
CA LEU A 169 -17.23 -49.11 -12.12
C LEU A 169 -17.28 -49.61 -13.57
N SER A 170 -18.26 -49.15 -14.33
CA SER A 170 -18.36 -49.44 -15.75
C SER A 170 -17.19 -48.80 -16.51
N PRO A 171 -16.83 -49.30 -17.71
CA PRO A 171 -15.77 -48.70 -18.54
C PRO A 171 -15.97 -47.20 -18.81
N ILE A 172 -17.23 -46.74 -18.87
CA ILE A 172 -17.58 -45.33 -19.10
C ILE A 172 -17.32 -44.48 -17.84
N GLU A 173 -17.60 -45.00 -16.65
CA GLU A 173 -17.31 -44.31 -15.39
C GLU A 173 -15.80 -44.23 -15.14
N ILE A 174 -15.06 -45.28 -15.50
CA ILE A 174 -13.60 -45.30 -15.46
C ILE A 174 -13.02 -44.24 -16.43
N GLN A 175 -13.53 -44.17 -17.67
CA GLN A 175 -13.12 -43.14 -18.63
C GLN A 175 -13.41 -41.72 -18.14
N ARG A 176 -14.60 -41.47 -17.55
CA ARG A 176 -14.94 -40.16 -16.97
C ARG A 176 -14.00 -39.80 -15.83
N TRP A 177 -13.69 -40.75 -14.95
CA TRP A 177 -12.78 -40.53 -13.84
C TRP A 177 -11.35 -40.22 -14.32
N PHE A 178 -10.83 -40.97 -15.30
CA PHE A 178 -9.55 -40.67 -15.94
C PHE A 178 -9.55 -39.33 -16.69
N SER A 179 -10.65 -38.95 -17.32
CA SER A 179 -10.79 -37.62 -17.96
C SER A 179 -10.73 -36.49 -16.94
N VAL A 180 -11.36 -36.66 -15.77
CA VAL A 180 -11.30 -35.70 -14.66
C VAL A 180 -9.88 -35.62 -14.08
N LEU A 181 -9.22 -36.76 -13.87
CA LEU A 181 -7.83 -36.80 -13.42
C LEU A 181 -6.88 -36.17 -14.42
N ARG A 182 -7.06 -36.42 -15.73
CA ARG A 182 -6.25 -35.80 -16.80
C ARG A 182 -6.50 -34.30 -16.86
N THR A 183 -7.74 -33.86 -16.73
CA THR A 183 -8.11 -32.44 -16.67
C THR A 183 -7.51 -31.76 -15.43
N ASN A 184 -7.54 -32.43 -14.27
CA ASN A 184 -6.92 -31.92 -13.05
C ASN A 184 -5.40 -31.95 -13.11
N ALA A 185 -4.78 -32.95 -13.73
CA ALA A 185 -3.34 -33.01 -13.96
C ALA A 185 -2.88 -31.90 -14.91
N ILE A 186 -3.62 -31.64 -15.99
CA ILE A 186 -3.38 -30.52 -16.91
C ILE A 186 -3.59 -29.18 -16.18
N ARG A 187 -4.64 -29.05 -15.36
CA ARG A 187 -4.88 -27.84 -14.52
C ARG A 187 -3.84 -27.65 -13.41
N ASN A 188 -3.16 -28.71 -12.98
CA ASN A 188 -2.14 -28.71 -11.94
C ASN A 188 -0.70 -28.77 -12.48
N GLN A 189 -0.49 -28.69 -13.80
CA GLN A 189 0.85 -28.49 -14.33
C GLN A 189 1.33 -27.10 -13.89
N ALA A 190 2.48 -27.07 -13.21
CA ALA A 190 3.14 -25.81 -12.88
C ALA A 190 3.36 -25.04 -14.19
N PRO A 191 3.09 -23.72 -14.23
CA PRO A 191 3.31 -22.95 -15.45
C PRO A 191 4.76 -23.07 -15.90
N ASP A 192 4.98 -23.24 -17.19
CA ASP A 192 6.32 -23.07 -17.74
C ASP A 192 6.61 -21.56 -17.78
N TYR A 193 7.33 -21.07 -16.78
CA TYR A 193 7.71 -19.67 -16.71
C TYR A 193 8.70 -19.24 -17.81
N ASN A 194 9.15 -20.14 -18.69
CA ASN A 194 9.84 -19.76 -19.94
C ASN A 194 8.90 -19.52 -21.12
N ASP A 195 7.62 -19.83 -20.99
CA ASP A 195 6.58 -19.48 -21.96
C ASP A 195 5.42 -18.77 -21.25
N GLU A 196 5.36 -17.44 -21.40
CA GLU A 196 4.33 -16.61 -20.79
C GLU A 196 2.91 -17.03 -21.19
N ASN A 197 2.74 -17.73 -22.32
CA ASN A 197 1.42 -18.18 -22.77
C ASN A 197 0.83 -19.29 -21.88
N THR A 198 1.67 -19.96 -21.09
CA THR A 198 1.21 -20.97 -20.12
C THR A 198 0.54 -20.38 -18.88
N ILE A 199 0.66 -19.07 -18.67
CA ILE A 199 0.07 -18.33 -17.55
C ILE A 199 -1.15 -17.56 -18.06
N ALA A 200 -2.29 -17.65 -17.37
CA ALA A 200 -3.47 -16.87 -17.72
C ALA A 200 -3.19 -15.35 -17.61
N ASP A 201 -3.81 -14.53 -18.46
CA ASP A 201 -3.47 -13.09 -18.56
C ASP A 201 -3.66 -12.33 -17.23
N ASN A 202 -4.73 -12.63 -16.49
CA ASN A 202 -4.99 -12.01 -15.20
C ASN A 202 -3.94 -12.41 -14.14
N ASP A 203 -3.51 -13.67 -14.16
CA ASP A 203 -2.48 -14.17 -13.24
C ASP A 203 -1.12 -13.59 -13.61
N PHE A 204 -0.80 -13.52 -14.90
CA PHE A 204 0.41 -12.91 -15.41
C PHE A 204 0.50 -11.44 -15.02
N PHE A 205 -0.59 -10.68 -15.19
CA PHE A 205 -0.69 -9.29 -14.76
C PHE A 205 -0.57 -9.17 -13.23
N THR A 206 -1.16 -10.09 -12.47
CA THR A 206 -1.04 -10.10 -11.00
C THR A 206 0.41 -10.31 -10.56
N ILE A 207 1.14 -11.20 -11.23
CA ILE A 207 2.54 -11.52 -10.95
C ILE A 207 3.46 -10.36 -11.37
N THR A 208 3.27 -9.80 -12.57
CA THR A 208 4.27 -8.90 -13.19
C THR A 208 3.87 -7.42 -13.21
N SER A 209 2.59 -7.10 -13.00
CA SER A 209 1.94 -5.82 -13.30
C SER A 209 1.95 -5.38 -14.76
N LEU A 210 2.28 -6.29 -15.69
CA LEU A 210 2.34 -6.02 -17.13
C LEU A 210 1.39 -6.95 -17.88
N SER A 211 0.88 -6.46 -19.02
CA SER A 211 0.32 -7.35 -20.05
C SER A 211 1.44 -8.18 -20.70
N LYS A 212 1.08 -9.29 -21.36
CA LYS A 212 2.04 -10.12 -22.08
C LYS A 212 2.77 -9.36 -23.19
N ASP A 213 2.08 -8.45 -23.88
CA ASP A 213 2.71 -7.63 -24.93
C ASP A 213 3.70 -6.62 -24.37
N GLN A 214 3.35 -5.94 -23.27
CA GLN A 214 4.29 -5.07 -22.56
C GLN A 214 5.51 -5.85 -22.04
N PHE A 215 5.30 -7.08 -21.55
CA PHE A 215 6.38 -7.96 -21.13
C PHE A 215 7.29 -8.36 -22.28
N ARG A 216 6.74 -8.72 -23.45
CA ARG A 216 7.54 -9.06 -24.65
C ARG A 216 8.40 -7.88 -25.09
N ASN A 217 7.80 -6.69 -25.18
CA ASN A 217 8.54 -5.45 -25.50
C ASN A 217 9.68 -5.19 -24.51
N LEU A 218 9.44 -5.41 -23.21
CA LEU A 218 10.48 -5.28 -22.19
C LEU A 218 11.58 -6.35 -22.34
N TYR A 219 11.19 -7.59 -22.63
CA TYR A 219 12.11 -8.72 -22.79
C TYR A 219 13.01 -8.57 -24.02
N GLU A 220 12.51 -7.99 -25.11
CA GLU A 220 13.32 -7.69 -26.31
C GLU A 220 14.48 -6.72 -26.03
N LEU A 221 14.35 -5.87 -25.01
CA LEU A 221 15.41 -4.96 -24.56
C LEU A 221 16.43 -5.65 -23.64
N CYS A 222 16.15 -6.87 -23.16
CA CYS A 222 17.08 -7.62 -22.33
C CYS A 222 18.21 -8.21 -23.18
N GLY A 223 19.38 -7.57 -23.16
CA GLY A 223 20.60 -8.07 -23.77
C GLY A 223 21.44 -8.98 -22.85
N PRO A 224 22.47 -9.67 -23.41
CA PRO A 224 23.48 -10.37 -22.64
C PRO A 224 24.20 -9.43 -21.65
N VAL A 225 24.57 -9.96 -20.50
CA VAL A 225 25.22 -9.21 -19.43
C VAL A 225 26.44 -9.94 -18.88
N GLN A 226 27.44 -9.15 -18.51
CA GLN A 226 28.63 -9.62 -17.80
C GLN A 226 28.31 -9.68 -16.31
N VAL A 227 28.15 -10.89 -15.77
CA VAL A 227 27.90 -11.09 -14.33
C VAL A 227 28.95 -12.04 -13.78
N SER A 228 29.77 -11.51 -12.87
CA SER A 228 30.94 -12.19 -12.30
C SER A 228 31.97 -12.61 -13.36
N GLY A 229 32.19 -11.77 -14.40
CA GLY A 229 33.17 -12.02 -15.46
C GLY A 229 32.76 -13.04 -16.51
N HIS A 230 31.49 -13.44 -16.55
CA HIS A 230 30.93 -14.35 -17.55
C HIS A 230 29.78 -13.70 -18.29
N ASP A 231 29.69 -13.94 -19.59
CA ASP A 231 28.51 -13.62 -20.39
C ASP A 231 27.33 -14.49 -19.97
N ARG A 232 26.22 -13.83 -19.62
CA ARG A 232 24.99 -14.50 -19.21
C ARG A 232 23.81 -13.91 -19.96
N ILE A 233 22.89 -14.79 -20.32
CA ILE A 233 21.64 -14.47 -21.00
C ILE A 233 20.53 -14.35 -19.95
N VAL A 234 19.61 -13.42 -20.18
CA VAL A 234 18.37 -13.28 -19.40
C VAL A 234 17.31 -14.17 -20.04
N TYR A 235 16.77 -15.12 -19.28
CA TYR A 235 15.64 -15.94 -19.71
C TYR A 235 14.31 -15.30 -19.29
N LYS A 236 13.20 -15.68 -19.95
CA LYS A 236 11.85 -15.20 -19.61
C LYS A 236 11.50 -15.47 -18.15
N ILE A 237 11.87 -16.64 -17.62
CA ILE A 237 11.69 -16.98 -16.20
C ILE A 237 12.45 -16.03 -15.26
N ASP A 238 13.65 -15.57 -15.65
CA ASP A 238 14.42 -14.62 -14.85
C ASP A 238 13.67 -13.29 -14.76
N LEU A 239 13.14 -12.79 -15.89
CA LEU A 239 12.41 -11.53 -15.95
C LEU A 239 11.06 -11.60 -15.23
N ILE A 240 10.27 -12.66 -15.43
CA ILE A 240 9.00 -12.84 -14.72
C ILE A 240 9.24 -12.91 -13.21
N MET A 241 10.25 -13.67 -12.76
CA MET A 241 10.60 -13.75 -11.35
C MET A 241 11.04 -12.39 -10.79
N PHE A 242 11.86 -11.64 -11.53
CA PHE A 242 12.31 -10.30 -11.12
C PHE A 242 11.13 -9.33 -10.98
N LEU A 243 10.20 -9.32 -11.94
CA LEU A 243 9.00 -8.50 -11.89
C LEU A 243 8.10 -8.92 -10.71
N CYS A 244 7.95 -10.24 -10.48
CA CYS A 244 7.23 -10.78 -9.31
C CYS A 244 7.84 -10.30 -7.99
N LYS A 245 9.17 -10.33 -7.88
CA LYS A 245 9.90 -9.83 -6.71
C LYS A 245 9.57 -8.37 -6.44
N LEU A 246 9.64 -7.50 -7.45
CA LEU A 246 9.33 -6.08 -7.29
C LEU A 246 7.84 -5.85 -6.97
N ARG A 247 6.95 -6.51 -7.73
CA ARG A 247 5.50 -6.37 -7.62
C ARG A 247 4.99 -6.81 -6.25
N GLN A 248 5.41 -7.98 -5.78
CA GLN A 248 4.86 -8.61 -4.58
C GLN A 248 5.74 -8.46 -3.34
N GLY A 249 7.02 -8.10 -3.48
CA GLY A 249 7.94 -7.98 -2.34
C GLY A 249 8.27 -9.32 -1.67
N ILE A 250 8.23 -10.42 -2.42
CA ILE A 250 8.40 -11.78 -1.90
C ILE A 250 9.89 -12.07 -1.60
N PRO A 251 10.22 -12.74 -0.47
CA PRO A 251 11.59 -13.14 -0.16
C PRO A 251 12.17 -14.17 -1.15
N ASP A 252 13.50 -14.17 -1.32
CA ASP A 252 14.20 -15.03 -2.30
C ASP A 252 13.93 -16.53 -2.10
N GLU A 253 13.77 -17.00 -0.85
CA GLU A 253 13.46 -18.41 -0.57
C GLU A 253 12.09 -18.84 -1.11
N PHE A 254 11.11 -17.93 -1.07
CA PHE A 254 9.80 -18.18 -1.66
C PHE A 254 9.85 -18.10 -3.18
N LEU A 255 10.60 -17.16 -3.75
CA LEU A 255 10.81 -17.08 -5.21
C LEU A 255 11.49 -18.34 -5.73
N LYS A 256 12.48 -18.88 -5.00
CA LYS A 256 13.12 -20.16 -5.31
C LYS A 256 12.09 -21.28 -5.43
N ALA A 257 11.18 -21.38 -4.46
CA ALA A 257 10.15 -22.40 -4.43
C ALA A 257 9.10 -22.23 -5.55
N ILE A 258 8.63 -21.00 -5.78
CA ILE A 258 7.58 -20.68 -6.77
C ILE A 258 8.07 -20.89 -8.21
N PHE A 259 9.30 -20.46 -8.51
CA PHE A 259 9.87 -20.49 -9.85
C PHE A 259 10.84 -21.68 -10.05
N HIS A 260 10.85 -22.64 -9.12
CA HIS A 260 11.65 -23.86 -9.20
C HIS A 260 13.16 -23.65 -9.46
N TYR A 261 13.74 -22.58 -8.92
CA TYR A 261 15.20 -22.41 -8.95
C TYR A 261 15.86 -23.44 -8.03
N SER A 262 17.01 -23.99 -8.46
CA SER A 262 17.74 -25.01 -7.69
C SER A 262 18.23 -24.50 -6.33
N THR A 263 18.55 -23.21 -6.22
CA THR A 263 19.12 -22.59 -5.02
C THR A 263 18.67 -21.14 -4.88
N ARG A 264 18.77 -20.60 -3.66
CA ARG A 264 18.56 -19.17 -3.41
C ARG A 264 19.57 -18.31 -4.18
N GLN A 265 20.81 -18.78 -4.28
CA GLN A 265 21.88 -18.11 -5.02
C GLN A 265 21.55 -17.98 -6.51
N ALA A 266 20.86 -18.97 -7.10
CA ALA A 266 20.37 -18.88 -8.47
C ALA A 266 19.32 -17.77 -8.64
N VAL A 267 18.44 -17.56 -7.65
CA VAL A 267 17.50 -16.43 -7.62
C VAL A 267 18.25 -15.10 -7.56
N SER A 268 19.22 -14.95 -6.65
CA SER A 268 20.01 -13.71 -6.56
C SER A 268 20.82 -13.44 -7.84
N LEU A 269 21.33 -14.49 -8.50
CA LEU A 269 21.96 -14.38 -9.81
C LEU A 269 20.97 -13.93 -10.90
N ALA A 270 19.77 -14.50 -10.92
CA ALA A 270 18.69 -14.09 -11.83
C ALA A 270 18.33 -12.60 -11.66
N VAL A 271 18.16 -12.15 -10.42
CA VAL A 271 17.92 -10.73 -10.09
C VAL A 271 19.05 -9.85 -10.64
N ASN A 272 20.30 -10.23 -10.43
CA ASN A 272 21.44 -9.44 -10.90
C ASN A 272 21.57 -9.38 -12.42
N LYS A 273 21.32 -10.50 -13.12
CA LYS A 273 21.33 -10.53 -14.59
C LYS A 273 20.27 -9.58 -15.16
N VAL A 274 19.04 -9.68 -14.68
CA VAL A 274 17.93 -8.84 -15.15
C VAL A 274 18.19 -7.37 -14.81
N ARG A 275 18.63 -7.07 -13.58
CA ARG A 275 18.96 -5.70 -13.15
C ARG A 275 19.98 -5.06 -14.08
N GLU A 276 21.13 -5.70 -14.32
CA GLU A 276 22.18 -5.17 -15.19
C GLU A 276 21.66 -4.95 -16.62
N SER A 277 20.86 -5.88 -17.13
CA SER A 277 20.36 -5.83 -18.50
C SER A 277 19.39 -4.65 -18.68
N LEU A 278 18.42 -4.51 -17.76
CA LEU A 278 17.45 -3.42 -17.78
C LEU A 278 18.10 -2.05 -17.52
N MET A 279 19.09 -1.96 -16.62
CA MET A 279 19.80 -0.70 -16.37
C MET A 279 20.53 -0.17 -17.62
N ARG A 280 21.06 -1.07 -18.45
CA ARG A 280 21.83 -0.70 -19.66
C ARG A 280 20.93 -0.25 -20.81
N ALA A 281 19.86 -1.00 -21.10
CA ALA A 281 19.03 -0.77 -22.29
C ALA A 281 17.71 -0.05 -21.98
N PHE A 282 16.99 -0.51 -20.95
CA PHE A 282 15.63 -0.05 -20.68
C PHE A 282 15.58 1.26 -19.87
N VAL A 283 16.38 1.37 -18.81
CA VAL A 283 16.35 2.57 -17.94
C VAL A 283 16.85 3.80 -18.69
N ARG A 284 17.91 3.69 -19.50
CA ARG A 284 18.47 4.82 -20.27
C ARG A 284 17.47 5.44 -21.25
N THR A 285 16.56 4.64 -21.79
CA THR A 285 15.56 5.07 -22.77
C THR A 285 14.27 5.57 -22.14
N ASN A 286 14.05 5.36 -20.83
CA ASN A 286 12.79 5.65 -20.15
C ASN A 286 12.94 6.54 -18.90
N LEU A 287 14.17 6.86 -18.48
CA LEU A 287 14.46 7.64 -17.29
C LEU A 287 15.80 8.39 -17.41
N GLY A 288 15.82 9.63 -16.95
CA GLY A 288 17.00 10.48 -16.88
C GLY A 288 17.15 11.40 -18.10
N PRO A 289 18.16 12.31 -18.07
CA PRO A 289 18.34 13.33 -19.11
C PRO A 289 18.57 12.79 -20.52
N ASP A 290 19.13 11.58 -20.64
CA ASP A 290 19.39 10.94 -21.94
C ASP A 290 18.13 10.37 -22.61
N SER A 291 17.04 10.19 -21.84
CA SER A 291 15.81 9.54 -22.34
C SER A 291 14.99 10.43 -23.27
N MET A 292 15.14 11.75 -23.17
CA MET A 292 14.45 12.72 -24.03
C MET A 292 15.14 14.07 -24.05
N THR A 293 14.99 14.79 -25.16
CA THR A 293 15.45 16.17 -25.25
C THR A 293 14.63 17.10 -24.34
N ARG A 294 15.23 18.21 -23.90
CA ARG A 294 14.53 19.22 -23.09
C ARG A 294 13.27 19.78 -23.77
N GLN A 295 13.31 19.99 -25.09
CA GLN A 295 12.14 20.47 -25.83
C GLN A 295 11.01 19.43 -25.87
N GLN A 296 11.35 18.14 -26.04
CA GLN A 296 10.36 17.07 -25.95
C GLN A 296 9.77 16.98 -24.53
N PHE A 297 10.59 17.14 -23.49
CA PHE A 297 10.11 17.16 -22.11
C PHE A 297 9.08 18.27 -21.88
N ILE A 298 9.41 19.50 -22.27
CA ILE A 298 8.51 20.65 -22.12
C ILE A 298 7.22 20.44 -22.90
N HIS A 299 7.32 20.04 -24.17
CA HIS A 299 6.16 19.85 -25.03
C HIS A 299 5.23 18.71 -24.57
N ARG A 300 5.78 17.62 -24.05
CA ARG A 300 5.00 16.42 -23.70
C ARG A 300 4.50 16.40 -22.27
N HIS A 301 5.26 16.96 -21.33
CA HIS A 301 5.05 16.71 -19.89
C HIS A 301 4.76 17.96 -19.06
N VAL A 302 5.04 19.16 -19.59
CA VAL A 302 4.59 20.40 -18.96
C VAL A 302 3.17 20.69 -19.41
N SER A 303 2.20 20.45 -18.53
CA SER A 303 0.79 20.70 -18.85
C SER A 303 0.48 22.20 -18.96
N ASP A 304 -0.48 22.55 -19.82
CA ASP A 304 -0.95 23.93 -19.99
C ASP A 304 -1.41 24.54 -18.67
N PHE A 305 -2.07 23.74 -17.82
CA PHE A 305 -2.47 24.14 -16.48
C PHE A 305 -1.26 24.58 -15.63
N ALA A 306 -0.21 23.75 -15.54
CA ALA A 306 0.96 24.09 -14.74
C ALA A 306 1.77 25.24 -15.34
N ASN A 307 1.88 25.31 -16.68
CA ASN A 307 2.52 26.41 -17.38
C ASN A 307 1.81 27.73 -17.06
N GLN A 308 0.48 27.78 -17.20
CA GLN A 308 -0.32 28.97 -16.89
C GLN A 308 -0.26 29.36 -15.40
N LEU A 309 -0.13 28.40 -14.50
CA LEU A 309 -0.14 28.64 -13.06
C LEU A 309 1.18 29.19 -12.51
N TYR A 310 2.32 28.80 -13.10
CA TYR A 310 3.63 29.10 -12.53
C TYR A 310 4.58 29.86 -13.45
N ASN A 311 4.39 29.79 -14.77
CA ASN A 311 5.21 30.51 -15.73
C ASN A 311 4.68 31.94 -15.91
N PRO A 312 5.46 32.98 -15.57
CA PRO A 312 5.08 34.38 -15.83
C PRO A 312 4.92 34.71 -17.31
N ASN A 313 5.49 33.89 -18.22
CA ASN A 313 5.33 34.05 -19.66
C ASN A 313 4.89 32.71 -20.30
N PRO A 314 3.60 32.33 -20.19
CA PRO A 314 3.10 31.05 -20.69
C PRO A 314 3.36 30.81 -22.18
N GLU A 315 3.44 31.86 -22.99
CA GLU A 315 3.75 31.81 -24.44
C GLU A 315 5.17 31.28 -24.74
N LYS A 316 6.05 31.26 -23.73
CA LYS A 316 7.39 30.66 -23.81
C LYS A 316 7.51 29.60 -22.70
N PRO A 317 6.98 28.39 -22.91
CA PRO A 317 7.02 27.32 -21.92
C PRO A 317 8.44 27.03 -21.42
N GLN A 318 8.56 26.81 -20.12
CA GLN A 318 9.79 26.40 -19.44
C GLN A 318 9.61 25.01 -18.82
N ALA A 319 10.71 24.36 -18.43
CA ALA A 319 10.59 23.10 -17.71
C ALA A 319 10.00 23.36 -16.32
N ILE A 320 9.07 22.50 -15.91
CA ILE A 320 8.48 22.51 -14.58
C ILE A 320 8.74 21.16 -13.94
N LEU A 321 9.32 21.15 -12.74
CA LEU A 321 9.68 19.94 -12.02
C LEU A 321 9.12 19.98 -10.59
N CYS A 322 8.42 18.94 -10.19
CA CYS A 322 8.04 18.63 -8.82
C CYS A 322 9.08 17.69 -8.22
N ILE A 323 9.78 18.11 -7.17
CA ILE A 323 10.84 17.32 -6.52
C ILE A 323 10.39 16.93 -5.11
N ASP A 324 10.41 15.62 -4.83
CA ASP A 324 10.11 15.12 -3.49
C ASP A 324 10.83 13.81 -3.19
N GLY A 325 11.14 13.60 -1.91
CA GLY A 325 11.76 12.38 -1.42
C GLY A 325 10.74 11.40 -0.89
N THR A 326 10.93 10.10 -1.13
CA THR A 326 10.17 9.04 -0.47
C THR A 326 11.08 8.18 0.38
N TYR A 327 10.54 7.53 1.41
CA TYR A 327 11.31 6.67 2.30
C TYR A 327 11.11 5.20 1.94
N ILE A 328 12.20 4.44 1.89
CA ILE A 328 12.19 2.98 1.80
C ILE A 328 12.77 2.44 3.11
N GLU A 329 12.01 1.56 3.77
CA GLU A 329 12.48 0.91 4.99
C GLU A 329 13.47 -0.19 4.65
N ILE A 330 14.59 -0.23 5.36
CA ILE A 330 15.63 -1.24 5.20
C ILE A 330 15.83 -2.02 6.50
N ALA A 331 16.35 -3.23 6.37
CA ALA A 331 16.76 -4.02 7.52
C ALA A 331 17.86 -3.31 8.33
N THR A 332 17.82 -3.49 9.64
CA THR A 332 18.84 -2.95 10.53
C THR A 332 20.16 -3.63 10.22
N SER A 333 21.17 -2.82 9.92
CA SER A 333 22.50 -3.30 9.59
C SER A 333 23.30 -3.61 10.85
N SER A 334 24.05 -4.73 10.84
CA SER A 334 25.06 -5.03 11.87
C SER A 334 26.25 -4.07 11.83
N ASN A 335 26.49 -3.41 10.69
CA ASN A 335 27.40 -2.28 10.62
C ASN A 335 26.76 -1.06 11.31
N PHE A 336 27.29 -0.70 12.48
CA PHE A 336 26.75 0.38 13.31
C PHE A 336 26.78 1.76 12.64
N ARG A 337 27.68 2.00 11.68
CA ARG A 337 27.67 3.26 10.91
C ARG A 337 26.43 3.31 10.02
N ILE A 338 26.16 2.25 9.25
CA ILE A 338 24.97 2.15 8.42
C ILE A 338 23.71 2.23 9.29
N ALA A 339 23.68 1.54 10.44
CA ALA A 339 22.55 1.60 11.36
C ALA A 339 22.26 3.04 11.84
N ARG A 340 23.30 3.79 12.24
CA ARG A 340 23.15 5.19 12.68
C ARG A 340 22.70 6.12 11.54
N GLN A 341 23.27 5.96 10.35
CA GLN A 341 22.98 6.87 9.22
C GLN A 341 21.62 6.58 8.56
N SER A 342 21.17 5.33 8.57
CA SER A 342 19.83 4.96 8.09
C SER A 342 18.73 5.29 9.08
N TYR A 343 19.03 5.43 10.38
CA TYR A 343 17.98 5.67 11.38
C TYR A 343 17.37 7.08 11.24
N CYS A 344 16.09 7.13 10.88
CA CYS A 344 15.33 8.37 10.76
C CYS A 344 14.65 8.71 12.08
N MET A 345 15.15 9.73 12.79
CA MET A 345 14.59 10.16 14.09
C MET A 345 13.11 10.56 14.01
N HIS A 346 12.66 11.09 12.87
CA HIS A 346 11.28 11.55 12.70
C HIS A 346 10.27 10.42 12.53
N LYS A 347 10.71 9.29 11.95
CA LYS A 347 9.86 8.14 11.68
C LYS A 347 10.14 6.96 12.61
N SER A 348 11.27 6.97 13.31
CA SER A 348 11.74 5.91 14.21
C SER A 348 11.99 4.56 13.53
N TYR A 349 12.42 4.59 12.27
CA TYR A 349 12.79 3.40 11.46
C TYR A 349 14.14 3.59 10.76
N HIS A 350 14.75 2.49 10.32
CA HIS A 350 15.90 2.53 9.41
C HIS A 350 15.41 2.73 7.98
N LEU A 351 15.64 3.92 7.45
CA LEU A 351 15.13 4.37 6.16
C LEU A 351 16.27 4.87 5.27
N VAL A 352 16.08 4.71 3.97
CA VAL A 352 16.84 5.42 2.94
C VAL A 352 15.88 6.17 2.02
N LYS A 353 16.38 7.19 1.34
CA LYS A 353 15.57 8.16 0.62
C LYS A 353 15.99 8.30 -0.83
N PRO A 354 15.31 7.67 -1.79
CA PRO A 354 15.35 8.13 -3.17
C PRO A 354 14.61 9.47 -3.33
N ILE A 355 15.16 10.36 -4.15
CA ILE A 355 14.55 11.64 -4.53
C ILE A 355 13.98 11.49 -5.95
N MET A 356 12.66 11.70 -6.08
CA MET A 356 11.99 11.65 -7.37
C MET A 356 11.85 13.06 -7.93
N ILE A 357 12.23 13.21 -9.21
CA ILE A 357 12.05 14.43 -9.99
C ILE A 357 10.96 14.13 -11.02
N VAL A 358 9.82 14.83 -10.93
CA VAL A 358 8.59 14.47 -11.65
C VAL A 358 8.01 15.68 -12.36
N ALA A 359 7.52 15.49 -13.58
CA ALA A 359 6.84 16.52 -14.36
C ALA A 359 5.38 16.74 -13.88
N PRO A 360 4.70 17.83 -14.28
CA PRO A 360 3.33 18.13 -13.89
C PRO A 360 2.28 17.07 -14.28
N ASP A 361 2.54 16.24 -15.28
CA ASP A 361 1.69 15.13 -15.70
C ASP A 361 2.06 13.79 -15.03
N GLY A 362 3.02 13.81 -14.10
CA GLY A 362 3.49 12.63 -13.41
C GLY A 362 4.57 11.84 -14.14
N TYR A 363 5.07 12.27 -15.30
CA TYR A 363 6.24 11.64 -15.90
C TYR A 363 7.46 11.77 -14.97
N ILE A 364 8.14 10.67 -14.67
CA ILE A 364 9.30 10.68 -13.78
C ILE A 364 10.52 11.04 -14.62
N PHE A 365 11.04 12.25 -14.46
CA PHE A 365 12.22 12.71 -15.20
C PHE A 365 13.47 11.95 -14.78
N ASP A 366 13.79 11.91 -13.48
CA ASP A 366 14.91 11.14 -12.95
C ASP A 366 14.70 10.77 -11.46
N VAL A 367 15.53 9.85 -10.96
CA VAL A 367 15.53 9.44 -9.55
C VAL A 367 16.94 9.41 -8.98
N HIS A 368 17.19 10.29 -8.00
CA HIS A 368 18.46 10.46 -7.31
C HIS A 368 18.54 9.65 -6.02
N GLY A 369 19.77 9.35 -5.59
CA GLY A 369 20.04 8.50 -4.43
C GLY A 369 19.90 6.98 -4.72
N PRO A 370 19.54 6.17 -3.71
CA PRO A 370 19.00 6.58 -2.41
C PRO A 370 20.06 7.19 -1.47
N TYR A 371 19.64 8.16 -0.66
CA TYR A 371 20.44 8.79 0.38
C TYR A 371 20.13 8.21 1.76
N PHE A 372 21.05 8.35 2.71
CA PHE A 372 20.76 8.07 4.12
C PHE A 372 19.70 9.03 4.67
N SER A 373 18.97 8.63 5.72
CA SER A 373 17.90 9.45 6.32
C SER A 373 18.33 10.18 7.60
N ASP A 374 19.63 10.28 7.85
CA ASP A 374 20.18 11.03 8.97
C ASP A 374 20.00 12.55 8.80
N SER A 375 20.22 13.30 9.87
CA SER A 375 20.07 14.76 9.87
C SER A 375 21.04 15.50 8.95
N LYS A 376 22.09 14.83 8.46
CA LYS A 376 23.04 15.41 7.50
C LYS A 376 22.46 15.42 6.09
N ASN A 377 21.65 14.42 5.75
CA ASN A 377 20.98 14.24 4.45
C ASN A 377 19.53 14.75 4.51
N ASN A 378 19.35 16.02 4.89
CA ASN A 378 18.05 16.67 4.78
C ASN A 378 17.74 17.01 3.31
N ASP A 379 16.45 17.17 2.98
CA ASP A 379 15.98 17.34 1.60
C ASP A 379 16.66 18.52 0.87
N ALA A 380 16.79 19.65 1.55
CA ALA A 380 17.45 20.83 0.99
C ALA A 380 18.93 20.59 0.66
N LYS A 381 19.68 19.94 1.56
CA LYS A 381 21.11 19.65 1.36
C LYS A 381 21.31 18.65 0.23
N ILE A 382 20.44 17.64 0.14
CA ILE A 382 20.48 16.67 -0.95
C ILE A 382 20.32 17.41 -2.28
N LEU A 383 19.29 18.27 -2.43
CA LEU A 383 19.07 19.01 -3.69
C LEU A 383 20.24 19.95 -4.04
N ILE A 384 20.81 20.63 -3.04
CA ILE A 384 22.00 21.49 -3.26
C ILE A 384 23.17 20.65 -3.77
N ASP A 385 23.48 19.53 -3.11
CA ASP A 385 24.56 18.63 -3.51
C ASP A 385 24.32 18.02 -4.90
N GLU A 386 23.07 17.68 -5.22
CA GLU A 386 22.66 17.14 -6.52
C GLU A 386 22.92 18.11 -7.67
N LEU A 387 22.55 19.38 -7.48
CA LEU A 387 22.79 20.44 -8.46
C LEU A 387 24.27 20.77 -8.59
N GLN A 388 24.99 20.91 -7.47
CA GLN A 388 26.40 21.31 -7.48
C GLN A 388 27.34 20.24 -8.02
N ARG A 389 27.06 18.96 -7.72
CA ARG A 389 27.85 17.83 -8.25
C ARG A 389 27.34 17.34 -9.60
N ASP A 390 26.33 18.01 -10.16
CA ASP A 390 25.70 17.66 -11.44
C ASP A 390 25.36 16.16 -11.52
N ILE A 391 24.67 15.67 -10.49
CA ILE A 391 24.37 14.25 -10.37
C ILE A 391 23.56 13.82 -11.60
N ARG A 392 24.19 12.96 -12.42
CA ARG A 392 23.67 12.44 -13.69
C ARG A 392 23.27 13.52 -14.70
N GLY A 393 23.94 14.67 -14.70
CA GLY A 393 23.70 15.74 -15.67
C GLY A 393 22.51 16.65 -15.35
N PHE A 394 21.90 16.51 -14.16
CA PHE A 394 20.73 17.31 -13.80
C PHE A 394 21.03 18.82 -13.70
N GLY A 395 22.18 19.19 -13.14
CA GLY A 395 22.60 20.58 -12.99
C GLY A 395 22.88 21.26 -14.33
N GLN A 396 23.38 20.51 -15.33
CA GLN A 396 23.54 20.99 -16.70
C GLN A 396 22.22 21.03 -17.49
N TRP A 397 21.30 20.12 -17.18
CA TRP A 397 20.01 20.02 -17.89
C TRP A 397 19.05 21.14 -17.50
N ILE A 398 19.01 21.51 -16.22
CA ILE A 398 18.12 22.58 -15.71
C ILE A 398 18.67 23.95 -16.09
N GLN A 399 17.80 24.85 -16.53
CA GLN A 399 18.18 26.14 -17.09
C GLN A 399 17.58 27.32 -16.32
N GLU A 400 18.16 28.50 -16.52
CA GLU A 400 17.60 29.76 -16.02
C GLU A 400 16.15 29.94 -16.54
N GLY A 401 15.25 30.34 -15.64
CA GLY A 401 13.83 30.51 -15.93
C GLY A 401 12.96 29.29 -15.66
N ASP A 402 13.55 28.09 -15.51
CA ASP A 402 12.85 26.86 -15.13
C ASP A 402 12.21 26.97 -13.75
N ILE A 403 11.19 26.14 -13.51
CA ILE A 403 10.36 26.21 -12.31
C ILE A 403 10.50 24.90 -11.53
N VAL A 404 10.80 25.02 -10.24
CA VAL A 404 10.92 23.88 -9.33
C VAL A 404 9.90 24.02 -8.20
N ILE A 405 9.03 23.03 -8.06
CA ILE A 405 7.99 22.94 -7.03
C ILE A 405 8.45 21.93 -5.99
N VAL A 406 8.56 22.39 -4.74
CA VAL A 406 9.13 21.59 -3.64
C VAL A 406 8.29 21.71 -2.37
N ASP A 407 8.49 20.75 -1.47
CA ASP A 407 7.94 20.82 -0.12
C ASP A 407 8.70 21.82 0.77
N TYR A 408 8.20 22.07 1.99
CA TYR A 408 8.83 22.99 2.92
C TYR A 408 10.20 22.50 3.45
N GLY A 409 10.47 21.19 3.36
CA GLY A 409 11.76 20.58 3.71
C GLY A 409 12.92 21.15 2.90
N TYR A 410 12.66 21.58 1.66
CA TYR A 410 13.65 22.18 0.75
C TYR A 410 13.94 23.66 0.99
N ARG A 411 13.36 24.32 2.02
CA ARG A 411 13.51 25.78 2.24
C ARG A 411 14.95 26.31 2.20
N GLU A 412 15.94 25.51 2.63
CA GLU A 412 17.35 25.92 2.67
C GLU A 412 18.01 25.88 1.29
N SER A 413 17.40 25.22 0.30
CA SER A 413 17.85 25.16 -1.09
C SER A 413 17.39 26.34 -1.95
N ILE A 414 16.37 27.08 -1.50
CA ILE A 414 15.75 28.18 -2.25
C ILE A 414 16.77 29.25 -2.69
N PRO A 415 17.70 29.73 -1.83
CA PRO A 415 18.71 30.69 -2.28
C PRO A 415 19.64 30.14 -3.36
N THR A 416 19.93 28.84 -3.34
CA THR A 416 20.74 28.19 -4.39
C THR A 416 20.00 28.12 -5.70
N LEU A 417 18.71 27.72 -5.68
CA LEU A 417 17.87 27.71 -6.88
C LEU A 417 17.75 29.11 -7.50
N GLN A 418 17.52 30.13 -6.68
CA GLN A 418 17.42 31.52 -7.14
C GLN A 418 18.73 32.04 -7.76
N ARG A 419 19.89 31.69 -7.20
CA ARG A 419 21.19 32.04 -7.79
C ARG A 419 21.44 31.39 -9.14
N LEU A 420 20.83 30.23 -9.39
CA LEU A 420 20.86 29.53 -10.69
C LEU A 420 19.79 30.05 -11.66
N GLY A 421 19.05 31.11 -11.30
CA GLY A 421 17.95 31.63 -12.10
C GLY A 421 16.69 30.74 -12.11
N ILE A 422 16.61 29.74 -11.23
CA ILE A 422 15.48 28.82 -11.13
C ILE A 422 14.39 29.41 -10.23
N ARG A 423 13.15 29.40 -10.71
CA ARG A 423 11.98 29.86 -9.98
C ARG A 423 11.46 28.78 -9.05
N ALA A 424 11.88 28.84 -7.79
CA ALA A 424 11.42 27.92 -6.77
C ALA A 424 10.03 28.28 -6.22
N LYS A 425 9.12 27.31 -6.14
CA LYS A 425 7.79 27.40 -5.52
C LYS A 425 7.75 26.48 -4.30
N ILE A 426 7.54 27.06 -3.12
CA ILE A 426 7.54 26.39 -1.82
C ILE A 426 6.35 26.87 -0.98
N PRO A 427 5.62 25.98 -0.28
CA PRO A 427 4.55 26.43 0.60
C PRO A 427 5.11 27.11 1.86
N ASN A 428 4.47 28.18 2.31
CA ASN A 428 4.76 28.82 3.60
C ASN A 428 4.21 28.02 4.76
N ILE A 429 4.85 28.11 5.93
CA ILE A 429 4.32 27.56 7.17
C ILE A 429 4.23 28.64 8.24
N VAL A 430 3.20 28.52 9.07
CA VAL A 430 3.07 29.31 10.29
C VAL A 430 4.22 28.95 11.25
N ARG A 431 5.03 29.93 11.64
CA ARG A 431 6.11 29.79 12.61
C ARG A 431 5.59 30.06 14.03
N GLY A 432 5.20 29.02 14.78
CA GLY A 432 4.77 29.18 16.18
C GLY A 432 4.07 27.95 16.77
N ARG A 433 4.06 27.85 18.12
CA ARG A 433 3.25 26.86 18.86
C ARG A 433 1.84 27.36 19.15
N ALA A 434 1.56 28.66 18.94
CA ALA A 434 0.27 29.24 19.24
C ALA A 434 -0.77 28.84 18.19
N THR A 435 -1.97 28.54 18.66
CA THR A 435 -3.18 28.31 17.85
C THR A 435 -3.68 29.59 17.16
N ARG A 436 -3.04 30.74 17.40
CA ARG A 436 -3.44 32.07 16.91
C ARG A 436 -2.71 32.53 15.66
N ASP A 437 -1.60 31.91 15.30
CA ASP A 437 -0.85 32.31 14.12
C ASP A 437 -1.49 31.63 12.89
N GLN A 438 -2.31 32.38 12.16
CA GLN A 438 -2.92 31.94 10.91
C GLN A 438 -2.14 32.52 9.72
N LEU A 439 -2.08 31.80 8.60
CA LEU A 439 -1.52 32.37 7.37
C LEU A 439 -2.45 33.48 6.83
N PRO A 440 -1.90 34.61 6.37
CA PRO A 440 -2.66 35.58 5.58
C PRO A 440 -3.35 34.92 4.38
N THR A 441 -4.45 35.49 3.91
CA THR A 441 -5.24 34.94 2.80
C THR A 441 -4.39 34.68 1.55
N GLU A 442 -3.55 35.63 1.16
CA GLU A 442 -2.66 35.50 0.00
C GLU A 442 -1.71 34.30 0.14
N GLU A 443 -1.04 34.17 1.28
CA GLU A 443 -0.13 33.04 1.54
C GLU A 443 -0.88 31.70 1.61
N ALA A 444 -2.07 31.68 2.22
CA ALA A 444 -2.90 30.49 2.32
C ALA A 444 -3.41 30.03 0.93
N ASN A 445 -3.72 30.98 0.04
CA ASN A 445 -4.08 30.73 -1.35
C ASN A 445 -2.87 30.24 -2.17
N ASN A 446 -1.71 30.89 -2.05
CA ASN A 446 -0.46 30.46 -2.68
C ASN A 446 -0.07 29.03 -2.26
N ASN A 447 -0.21 28.70 -0.98
CA ASN A 447 -0.05 27.33 -0.51
C ASN A 447 -1.00 26.35 -1.16
N ARG A 448 -2.26 26.75 -1.41
CA ARG A 448 -3.21 25.88 -2.10
C ARG A 448 -2.80 25.62 -3.54
N LEU A 449 -2.35 26.65 -4.27
CA LEU A 449 -1.81 26.52 -5.62
C LEU A 449 -0.65 25.51 -5.66
N ILE A 450 0.33 25.67 -4.77
CA ILE A 450 1.51 24.80 -4.70
C ILE A 450 1.12 23.35 -4.35
N THR A 451 0.28 23.17 -3.33
CA THR A 451 -0.18 21.84 -2.90
C THR A 451 -1.05 21.13 -3.95
N LYS A 452 -1.73 21.88 -4.82
CA LYS A 452 -2.50 21.31 -5.93
C LYS A 452 -1.60 20.59 -6.94
N SER A 453 -0.46 21.19 -7.31
CA SER A 453 0.47 20.59 -8.29
C SER A 453 1.46 19.61 -7.66
N ARG A 454 1.90 19.87 -6.42
CA ARG A 454 2.82 18.97 -5.69
C ARG A 454 2.21 17.58 -5.47
N TRP A 455 0.88 17.46 -5.44
CA TRP A 455 0.19 16.17 -5.34
C TRP A 455 0.66 15.13 -6.37
N VAL A 456 1.10 15.57 -7.57
CA VAL A 456 1.54 14.69 -8.65
C VAL A 456 2.77 13.85 -8.25
N VAL A 457 3.78 14.46 -7.62
CA VAL A 457 4.96 13.71 -7.14
C VAL A 457 4.60 12.80 -5.97
N GLU A 458 3.68 13.21 -5.10
CA GLU A 458 3.18 12.38 -4.00
C GLU A 458 2.43 11.14 -4.51
N ALA A 459 1.61 11.32 -5.55
CA ALA A 459 0.90 10.25 -6.21
C ALA A 459 1.86 9.28 -6.91
N ARG A 460 2.95 9.76 -7.54
CA ARG A 460 4.01 8.87 -8.09
C ARG A 460 4.78 8.14 -7.01
N ASN A 461 5.12 8.80 -5.91
CA ASN A 461 5.71 8.15 -4.72
C ASN A 461 4.79 7.03 -4.19
N GLY A 462 3.47 7.26 -4.21
CA GLY A 462 2.45 6.25 -3.89
C GLY A 462 2.38 5.11 -4.91
N HIS A 463 2.45 5.41 -6.21
CA HIS A 463 2.47 4.40 -7.28
C HIS A 463 3.70 3.50 -7.17
N LEU A 464 4.88 4.03 -6.88
CA LEU A 464 6.09 3.22 -6.66
C LEU A 464 5.84 2.10 -5.64
N LYS A 465 5.19 2.44 -4.51
CA LYS A 465 4.95 1.50 -3.40
C LYS A 465 3.73 0.60 -3.60
N SER A 466 2.66 1.12 -4.20
CA SER A 466 1.43 0.35 -4.45
C SER A 466 1.57 -0.58 -5.64
N VAL A 467 2.31 -0.17 -6.67
CA VAL A 467 2.63 -1.03 -7.82
C VAL A 467 3.72 -2.03 -7.46
N PHE A 468 4.81 -1.58 -6.84
CA PHE A 468 5.92 -2.44 -6.44
C PHE A 468 6.01 -2.53 -4.92
N LYS A 469 5.28 -3.50 -4.35
CA LYS A 469 5.18 -3.71 -2.91
C LYS A 469 6.54 -3.96 -2.24
N PHE A 470 7.55 -4.37 -3.02
CA PHE A 470 8.93 -4.45 -2.57
C PHE A 470 9.41 -3.16 -1.87
N PHE A 471 8.99 -1.98 -2.32
CA PHE A 471 9.36 -0.70 -1.69
C PHE A 471 8.39 -0.23 -0.58
N ALA A 472 7.24 -0.90 -0.43
CA ALA A 472 6.30 -0.67 0.67
C ALA A 472 6.66 -1.47 1.92
N HIS A 473 7.35 -2.60 1.73
CA HIS A 473 7.81 -3.49 2.80
C HIS A 473 9.26 -3.20 3.19
N ARG A 474 9.66 -3.73 4.34
CA ARG A 474 11.05 -3.67 4.82
C ARG A 474 11.97 -4.47 3.90
N VAL A 475 12.91 -3.79 3.25
CA VAL A 475 13.89 -4.37 2.32
C VAL A 475 15.01 -5.07 3.09
N GLU A 476 15.27 -6.33 2.75
CA GLU A 476 16.37 -7.10 3.36
C GLU A 476 17.77 -6.59 2.96
N SER A 477 18.75 -6.74 3.86
CA SER A 477 20.11 -6.19 3.69
C SER A 477 20.79 -6.58 2.39
N HIS A 478 20.61 -7.83 1.92
CA HIS A 478 21.24 -8.31 0.69
C HIS A 478 20.70 -7.61 -0.57
N ASN A 479 19.44 -7.15 -0.55
CA ASN A 479 18.85 -6.38 -1.66
C ASN A 479 19.18 -4.89 -1.59
N CYS A 480 19.67 -4.39 -0.43
CA CYS A 480 19.98 -2.97 -0.25
C CYS A 480 21.15 -2.49 -1.12
N VAL A 481 22.08 -3.39 -1.48
CA VAL A 481 23.28 -3.08 -2.28
C VAL A 481 22.92 -2.47 -3.64
N HIS A 482 21.81 -2.94 -4.24
CA HIS A 482 21.36 -2.52 -5.56
C HIS A 482 20.07 -1.70 -5.53
N LEU A 483 19.70 -1.17 -4.35
CA LEU A 483 18.41 -0.54 -4.17
C LEU A 483 18.18 0.66 -5.10
N GLY A 484 19.23 1.45 -5.39
CA GLY A 484 19.13 2.55 -6.36
C GLY A 484 18.71 2.10 -7.74
N ASP A 485 19.34 1.03 -8.26
CA ASP A 485 18.99 0.47 -9.56
C ASP A 485 17.56 -0.09 -9.57
N LEU A 486 17.17 -0.81 -8.51
CA LEU A 486 15.81 -1.37 -8.40
C LEU A 486 14.75 -0.27 -8.43
N VAL A 487 14.97 0.85 -7.71
CA VAL A 487 14.05 2.00 -7.75
C VAL A 487 14.01 2.61 -9.15
N ARG A 488 15.16 2.79 -9.81
CA ARG A 488 15.23 3.36 -11.17
C ARG A 488 14.52 2.47 -12.20
N ILE A 489 14.71 1.15 -12.14
CA ILE A 489 14.00 0.19 -12.98
C ILE A 489 12.49 0.29 -12.75
N ALA A 490 12.06 0.31 -11.49
CA ALA A 490 10.65 0.47 -11.16
C ALA A 490 10.04 1.78 -11.69
N CYS A 491 10.76 2.90 -11.56
CA CYS A 491 10.33 4.18 -12.12
C CYS A 491 10.30 4.19 -13.65
N ALA A 492 11.27 3.54 -14.32
CA ALA A 492 11.25 3.36 -15.76
C ALA A 492 10.05 2.50 -16.22
N LEU A 493 9.68 1.45 -15.46
CA LEU A 493 8.47 0.65 -15.72
C LEU A 493 7.18 1.46 -15.53
N LEU A 494 7.15 2.38 -14.56
CA LEU A 494 6.02 3.31 -14.40
C LEU A 494 5.91 4.26 -15.60
N ASN A 495 7.03 4.80 -16.09
CA ASN A 495 7.02 5.70 -17.25
C ASN A 495 6.60 4.97 -18.54
N ALA A 496 7.10 3.76 -18.76
CA ALA A 496 6.88 3.01 -20.01
C ALA A 496 5.46 2.43 -20.11
N PHE A 497 4.89 1.95 -19.01
CA PHE A 497 3.72 1.07 -19.05
C PHE A 497 2.53 1.54 -18.21
N HIS A 498 2.69 2.56 -17.37
CA HIS A 498 1.60 3.08 -16.56
C HIS A 498 1.13 4.44 -17.06
N LEU A 499 -0.18 4.68 -16.94
CA LEU A 499 -0.78 5.92 -17.41
C LEU A 499 -0.17 7.16 -16.72
N PRO A 500 -0.09 8.30 -17.43
CA PRO A 500 0.19 9.59 -16.83
C PRO A 500 -0.80 9.94 -15.72
N ILE A 501 -0.36 10.80 -14.81
CA ILE A 501 -1.23 11.38 -13.78
C ILE A 501 -1.89 12.61 -14.39
N THR A 502 -3.11 12.41 -14.90
CA THR A 502 -3.91 13.50 -15.45
C THR A 502 -4.79 14.14 -14.36
N MET A 503 -5.04 15.45 -14.49
CA MET A 503 -6.08 16.16 -13.75
C MET A 503 -7.19 16.56 -14.74
N PRO A 504 -8.18 15.69 -15.03
CA PRO A 504 -9.26 16.02 -15.96
C PRO A 504 -9.99 17.30 -15.53
N GLY A 505 -10.25 18.19 -16.50
CA GLY A 505 -10.90 19.48 -16.25
C GLY A 505 -10.00 20.56 -15.66
N TYR A 506 -8.68 20.35 -15.61
CA TYR A 506 -7.72 21.40 -15.23
C TYR A 506 -6.88 21.77 -16.45
N ASN A 507 -7.33 22.80 -17.19
CA ASN A 507 -6.64 23.37 -18.34
C ASN A 507 -6.15 24.80 -18.04
N ALA A 508 -5.66 25.53 -19.04
CA ALA A 508 -5.17 26.90 -18.86
C ALA A 508 -6.25 27.85 -18.30
N ASP A 509 -7.51 27.70 -18.66
CA ASP A 509 -8.60 28.56 -18.19
C ASP A 509 -8.95 28.30 -16.73
N GLU A 510 -8.97 27.04 -16.26
CA GLU A 510 -9.08 26.77 -14.82
C GLU A 510 -7.87 27.30 -14.05
N ALA A 511 -6.66 27.27 -14.62
CA ALA A 511 -5.49 27.89 -13.99
C ALA A 511 -5.68 29.41 -13.82
N LYS A 512 -6.18 30.11 -14.86
CA LYS A 512 -6.50 31.54 -14.79
C LYS A 512 -7.57 31.82 -13.73
N GLU A 513 -8.61 31.00 -13.67
CA GLU A 513 -9.67 31.15 -12.68
C GLU A 513 -9.16 30.91 -11.24
N MET A 514 -8.31 29.90 -11.05
CA MET A 514 -7.66 29.66 -9.75
C MET A 514 -6.79 30.84 -9.33
N LEU A 515 -6.04 31.44 -10.25
CA LEU A 515 -5.25 32.64 -9.99
C LEU A 515 -6.14 33.85 -9.65
N ARG A 516 -7.26 34.02 -10.38
CA ARG A 516 -8.24 35.08 -10.12
C ARG A 516 -8.83 34.97 -8.72
N ILE A 517 -9.25 33.77 -8.30
CA ILE A 517 -9.78 33.52 -6.95
C ILE A 517 -8.68 33.74 -5.88
N ALA A 518 -7.46 33.25 -6.15
CA ALA A 518 -6.34 33.37 -5.23
C ALA A 518 -5.94 34.82 -4.93
N ALA A 519 -6.16 35.73 -5.88
CA ALA A 519 -5.88 37.16 -5.73
C ALA A 519 -6.94 37.90 -4.89
N GLN A 520 -8.10 37.29 -4.64
CA GLN A 520 -9.17 37.95 -3.89
C GLN A 520 -8.91 37.93 -2.38
N PRO A 521 -9.18 39.03 -1.66
CA PRO A 521 -9.18 39.03 -0.21
C PRO A 521 -10.34 38.18 0.33
N ASN A 522 -10.20 37.67 1.56
CA ASN A 522 -11.29 36.98 2.21
C ASN A 522 -12.23 38.00 2.88
N HIS A 523 -13.27 38.42 2.16
CA HIS A 523 -14.25 39.39 2.65
C HIS A 523 -15.01 38.91 3.90
N LEU A 524 -15.31 37.61 4.01
CA LEU A 524 -15.97 37.09 5.22
C LEU A 524 -15.04 37.13 6.43
N MET A 525 -13.75 36.88 6.25
CA MET A 525 -12.75 37.05 7.31
C MET A 525 -12.67 38.51 7.78
N GLN A 526 -12.59 39.47 6.85
CA GLN A 526 -12.59 40.90 7.17
C GLN A 526 -13.82 41.25 8.00
N ARG A 527 -15.00 40.85 7.51
CA ARG A 527 -16.28 41.04 8.19
C ARG A 527 -16.31 40.45 9.60
N VAL A 528 -15.82 39.21 9.78
CA VAL A 528 -15.78 38.55 11.09
C VAL A 528 -14.98 39.35 12.10
N HIS A 529 -13.88 39.96 11.68
CA HIS A 529 -13.04 40.79 12.53
C HIS A 529 -13.65 42.17 12.79
N ASP A 530 -14.18 42.83 11.76
CA ASP A 530 -14.76 44.18 11.85
C ASP A 530 -16.02 44.19 12.73
N GLU A 531 -16.90 43.20 12.56
CA GLU A 531 -18.16 43.05 13.31
C GLU A 531 -18.00 42.24 14.62
N ARG A 532 -16.78 41.78 14.95
CA ARG A 532 -16.48 40.97 16.15
C ARG A 532 -17.36 39.71 16.29
N LEU A 533 -17.60 39.05 15.17
CA LEU A 533 -18.43 37.85 15.06
C LEU A 533 -17.84 36.61 15.74
N GLU A 534 -16.61 36.72 16.28
CA GLU A 534 -15.99 35.69 17.11
C GLU A 534 -16.70 35.52 18.45
N THR A 535 -17.33 36.59 18.93
CA THR A 535 -18.02 36.60 20.22
C THR A 535 -19.33 35.82 20.16
N ARG A 536 -19.69 35.15 21.26
CA ARG A 536 -20.93 34.37 21.38
C ARG A 536 -22.07 35.22 21.97
N ALA A 537 -22.10 36.51 21.65
CA ALA A 537 -23.13 37.40 22.17
C ALA A 537 -24.53 36.84 21.80
N PRO A 538 -25.42 36.57 22.76
CA PRO A 538 -26.77 36.04 22.50
C PRO A 538 -27.63 36.96 21.62
N THR A 539 -27.27 38.24 21.58
CA THR A 539 -27.87 39.27 20.73
C THR A 539 -27.51 39.11 19.25
N GLN A 540 -26.41 38.42 18.93
CA GLN A 540 -25.94 38.24 17.54
C GLN A 540 -26.30 36.86 16.99
N TRP A 541 -26.37 35.85 17.84
CA TRP A 541 -26.47 34.45 17.42
C TRP A 541 -27.68 33.76 18.05
N PHE A 542 -28.29 32.84 17.29
CA PHE A 542 -29.28 31.90 17.82
C PHE A 542 -29.00 30.47 17.34
N PRO A 543 -29.33 29.44 18.13
CA PRO A 543 -29.14 28.05 17.73
C PRO A 543 -30.00 27.71 16.52
N MET A 544 -29.41 27.00 15.55
CA MET A 544 -30.15 26.45 14.42
C MET A 544 -31.04 25.29 14.88
N THR A 545 -32.31 25.31 14.48
CA THR A 545 -33.29 24.22 14.70
C THR A 545 -33.69 23.57 13.36
N SER A 546 -34.49 22.49 13.43
CA SER A 546 -35.03 21.77 12.27
C SER A 546 -35.70 22.68 11.24
N ASP A 547 -36.35 23.75 11.67
CA ASP A 547 -37.16 24.63 10.82
C ASP A 547 -36.31 25.52 9.92
N HIS A 548 -35.06 25.76 10.32
CA HIS A 548 -34.09 26.55 9.55
C HIS A 548 -33.35 25.71 8.51
N LEU A 549 -33.37 24.40 8.68
CA LEU A 549 -32.60 23.48 7.87
C LEU A 549 -32.97 23.46 6.36
N PRO A 550 -34.24 23.65 5.94
CA PRO A 550 -34.61 23.73 4.53
C PRO A 550 -34.02 24.95 3.80
N ALA A 551 -33.71 26.04 4.52
CA ALA A 551 -33.13 27.24 3.92
C ALA A 551 -31.66 27.06 3.49
N PHE A 552 -30.96 26.03 4.00
CA PHE A 552 -29.59 25.74 3.60
C PHE A 552 -29.55 25.04 2.23
N PRO A 553 -28.69 25.46 1.28
CA PRO A 553 -28.70 24.91 -0.07
C PRO A 553 -28.29 23.43 -0.13
N HIS A 554 -29.03 22.65 -0.92
CA HIS A 554 -28.68 21.27 -1.28
C HIS A 554 -27.57 21.30 -2.35
N LEU A 555 -26.38 20.79 -2.02
CA LEU A 555 -25.22 20.80 -2.92
C LEU A 555 -24.84 19.38 -3.33
N SER A 556 -24.55 19.21 -4.62
CA SER A 556 -24.01 17.95 -5.13
C SER A 556 -22.61 17.67 -4.57
N LEU A 557 -22.25 16.39 -4.50
CA LEU A 557 -20.89 15.98 -4.13
C LEU A 557 -19.85 16.52 -5.12
N GLN A 558 -20.23 16.72 -6.38
CA GLN A 558 -19.37 17.31 -7.40
C GLN A 558 -19.08 18.78 -7.11
N TYR A 559 -20.12 19.57 -6.80
CA TYR A 559 -19.96 20.97 -6.37
C TYR A 559 -18.99 21.09 -5.18
N LEU A 560 -19.12 20.22 -4.17
CA LEU A 560 -18.21 20.23 -3.02
C LEU A 560 -16.75 19.93 -3.42
N ARG A 561 -16.52 19.05 -4.39
CA ARG A 561 -15.17 18.72 -4.91
C ARG A 561 -14.56 19.87 -5.69
N ASP A 562 -15.39 20.59 -6.44
CA ASP A 562 -14.99 21.76 -7.23
C ASP A 562 -14.65 22.91 -6.28
N LEU A 563 -15.51 23.16 -5.28
CA LEU A 563 -15.30 24.16 -4.24
C LEU A 563 -14.01 23.92 -3.44
N THR A 564 -13.64 22.66 -3.15
CA THR A 564 -12.40 22.33 -2.44
C THR A 564 -11.17 22.21 -3.35
N PHE A 565 -11.37 22.28 -4.67
CA PHE A 565 -10.36 21.97 -5.70
C PHE A 565 -9.71 20.58 -5.51
N GLY A 566 -10.45 19.62 -4.94
CA GLY A 566 -9.91 18.29 -4.65
C GLY A 566 -10.76 17.42 -3.72
N LYS A 567 -10.60 16.11 -3.86
CA LYS A 567 -11.43 15.11 -3.16
C LYS A 567 -11.07 14.92 -1.68
N TYR A 568 -9.86 15.30 -1.27
CA TYR A 568 -9.31 14.98 0.05
C TYR A 568 -10.12 15.59 1.21
N GLN A 569 -10.44 16.88 1.14
CA GLN A 569 -11.19 17.56 2.20
C GLN A 569 -12.60 16.97 2.37
N VAL A 570 -13.26 16.64 1.25
CA VAL A 570 -14.57 15.99 1.24
C VAL A 570 -14.49 14.57 1.81
N LYS A 571 -13.43 13.80 1.49
CA LYS A 571 -13.22 12.45 2.02
C LYS A 571 -13.06 12.42 3.55
N LEU A 572 -12.51 13.48 4.15
CA LEU A 572 -12.36 13.59 5.60
C LEU A 572 -13.64 14.00 6.33
N ALA A 573 -14.63 14.55 5.62
CA ALA A 573 -15.85 15.11 6.22
C ALA A 573 -16.59 14.13 7.15
N PRO A 574 -16.82 12.84 6.77
CA PRO A 574 -17.52 11.89 7.62
C PRO A 574 -16.83 11.67 8.98
N ALA A 575 -15.50 11.64 9.00
CA ALA A 575 -14.72 11.45 10.23
C ALA A 575 -14.81 12.66 11.16
N TYR A 576 -14.81 13.88 10.62
CA TYR A 576 -14.99 15.09 11.43
C TYR A 576 -16.39 15.18 12.04
N VAL A 577 -17.42 14.81 11.27
CA VAL A 577 -18.82 14.77 11.74
C VAL A 577 -18.96 13.73 12.86
N GLN A 578 -18.42 12.53 12.66
CA GLN A 578 -18.45 11.46 13.65
C GLN A 578 -17.71 11.85 14.94
N ASP A 579 -16.45 12.32 14.85
CA ASP A 579 -15.66 12.71 16.04
C ASP A 579 -16.38 13.80 16.84
N LYS A 580 -17.06 14.73 16.18
CA LYS A 580 -17.85 15.74 16.86
C LYS A 580 -19.09 15.15 17.56
N ASN A 581 -19.86 14.31 16.87
CA ASN A 581 -21.04 13.65 17.46
C ASN A 581 -20.65 12.79 18.66
N THR A 582 -19.54 12.05 18.59
CA THR A 582 -19.05 11.23 19.69
C THR A 582 -18.63 12.06 20.91
N ARG A 583 -18.06 13.25 20.72
CA ARG A 583 -17.57 14.10 21.83
C ARG A 583 -18.64 14.99 22.45
N ASP A 584 -19.46 15.62 21.62
CA ASP A 584 -20.40 16.66 22.05
C ASP A 584 -21.83 16.12 22.19
N GLY A 585 -22.12 14.90 21.71
CA GLY A 585 -23.46 14.33 21.60
C GLY A 585 -24.29 14.90 20.44
N GLU A 586 -23.98 16.12 20.00
CA GLU A 586 -24.68 16.78 18.89
C GLU A 586 -23.80 17.74 18.07
N TYR A 587 -24.10 17.84 16.78
CA TYR A 587 -23.46 18.80 15.87
C TYR A 587 -24.20 20.14 15.92
N ARG A 588 -23.83 21.02 16.85
CA ARG A 588 -24.45 22.36 16.98
C ARG A 588 -23.97 23.36 15.93
N PHE A 589 -24.92 24.13 15.40
CA PHE A 589 -24.73 25.28 14.50
C PHE A 589 -25.48 26.49 15.05
N ASP A 590 -24.92 27.69 14.88
CA ASP A 590 -25.58 28.95 15.23
C ASP A 590 -25.80 29.78 13.95
N LEU A 591 -26.94 30.46 13.84
CA LEU A 591 -27.28 31.41 12.77
C LEU A 591 -27.20 32.85 13.29
N SER A 592 -26.84 33.78 12.40
CA SER A 592 -26.84 35.21 12.72
C SER A 592 -28.26 35.77 12.76
N ARG A 593 -28.56 36.57 13.78
CA ARG A 593 -29.83 37.32 13.90
C ARG A 593 -29.92 38.50 12.95
N GLU A 594 -28.77 39.11 12.65
CA GLU A 594 -28.68 40.35 11.87
C GLU A 594 -28.36 40.09 10.40
N SER A 595 -27.89 38.89 10.07
CA SER A 595 -27.37 38.54 8.74
C SER A 595 -27.93 37.22 8.26
N PRO A 596 -29.01 37.26 7.46
CA PRO A 596 -29.53 36.08 6.79
C PRO A 596 -28.42 35.34 6.03
N GLY A 597 -28.47 34.01 6.07
CA GLY A 597 -27.50 33.16 5.38
C GLY A 597 -26.11 33.09 6.03
N LEU A 598 -25.92 33.60 7.26
CA LEU A 598 -24.64 33.50 7.97
C LEU A 598 -24.68 32.43 9.06
N LEU A 599 -23.91 31.36 8.86
CA LEU A 599 -23.76 30.24 9.78
C LEU A 599 -22.42 30.28 10.51
N ARG A 600 -22.44 29.95 11.80
CA ARG A 600 -21.25 29.71 12.63
C ARG A 600 -21.24 28.28 13.16
N ALA A 601 -20.06 27.65 13.18
CA ALA A 601 -19.86 26.33 13.78
C ALA A 601 -18.52 26.22 14.52
N GLN A 602 -18.36 25.14 15.28
CA GLN A 602 -17.09 24.76 15.90
C GLN A 602 -16.74 23.31 15.57
N VAL A 603 -15.49 23.09 15.14
CA VAL A 603 -14.97 21.76 14.79
C VAL A 603 -13.67 21.49 15.54
N TYR A 604 -13.47 20.25 15.99
CA TYR A 604 -12.26 19.83 16.66
C TYR A 604 -11.09 19.67 15.69
N SER A 605 -9.88 19.95 16.16
CA SER A 605 -8.66 19.55 15.48
C SER A 605 -8.53 18.03 15.51
N ARG A 606 -8.29 17.43 14.33
CA ARG A 606 -7.94 15.99 14.24
C ARG A 606 -6.60 15.66 14.92
N HIS A 607 -5.71 16.65 15.08
CA HIS A 607 -4.33 16.43 15.53
C HIS A 607 -4.15 16.54 17.05
N THR A 608 -5.08 17.20 17.73
CA THR A 608 -4.96 17.48 19.16
C THR A 608 -6.34 17.47 19.79
N ARG A 609 -6.51 16.69 20.86
CA ARG A 609 -7.80 16.57 21.56
C ARG A 609 -8.38 17.91 22.03
N ALA A 610 -7.52 18.84 22.46
CA ALA A 610 -7.94 20.10 23.08
C ALA A 610 -8.29 21.24 22.10
N ALA A 611 -7.73 21.26 20.89
CA ALA A 611 -7.92 22.41 20.00
C ALA A 611 -9.26 22.34 19.27
N LYS A 612 -10.02 23.44 19.31
CA LYS A 612 -11.24 23.66 18.53
C LYS A 612 -11.04 24.89 17.65
N TYR A 613 -11.64 24.89 16.47
CA TYR A 613 -11.64 26.02 15.56
C TYR A 613 -13.07 26.50 15.37
N GLN A 614 -13.29 27.81 15.54
CA GLN A 614 -14.51 28.44 15.06
C GLN A 614 -14.41 28.64 13.55
N LEU A 615 -15.57 28.58 12.91
CA LEU A 615 -15.71 28.81 11.48
C LEU A 615 -17.04 29.50 11.17
N TRP A 616 -17.07 30.17 10.03
CA TRP A 616 -18.21 30.89 9.47
C TRP A 616 -18.38 30.53 8.01
N ILE A 617 -19.64 30.42 7.59
CA ILE A 617 -20.04 30.16 6.21
C ILE A 617 -21.18 31.12 5.88
N GLN A 618 -20.98 31.91 4.84
CA GLN A 618 -22.02 32.74 4.25
C GLN A 618 -22.61 31.98 3.04
N PHE A 619 -23.92 31.79 3.02
CA PHE A 619 -24.67 31.09 1.98
C PHE A 619 -25.89 31.90 1.55
N HIS A 620 -26.41 31.60 0.37
CA HIS A 620 -27.72 32.11 -0.04
C HIS A 620 -28.81 31.20 0.52
N GLU A 621 -29.75 31.79 1.27
CA GLU A 621 -30.93 31.06 1.75
C GLU A 621 -31.83 30.69 0.57
N VAL A 622 -32.24 29.42 0.53
CA VAL A 622 -33.23 28.94 -0.43
C VAL A 622 -34.62 29.35 0.04
N PRO A 623 -35.45 30.00 -0.81
CA PRO A 623 -36.83 30.31 -0.45
C PRO A 623 -37.61 29.05 -0.04
N PHE A 624 -38.47 29.18 0.98
CA PHE A 624 -39.18 28.05 1.56
C PHE A 624 -40.01 27.25 0.54
N GLU A 625 -40.61 27.93 -0.43
CA GLU A 625 -41.40 27.34 -1.52
C GLU A 625 -40.55 26.45 -2.45
N GLU A 626 -39.30 26.85 -2.73
CA GLU A 626 -38.35 26.08 -3.53
C GLU A 626 -37.71 24.93 -2.74
N ALA A 627 -37.50 25.11 -1.43
CA ALA A 627 -36.94 24.09 -0.56
C ALA A 627 -37.86 22.87 -0.37
N LEU A 628 -39.18 23.07 -0.49
CA LEU A 628 -40.19 22.01 -0.38
C LEU A 628 -40.43 21.24 -1.68
N ALA A 629 -40.03 21.78 -2.84
CA ALA A 629 -40.30 21.19 -4.15
C ALA A 629 -39.53 19.88 -4.43
N GLY A 630 -38.63 19.47 -3.53
CA GLY A 630 -38.20 18.08 -3.35
C GLY A 630 -37.33 17.44 -4.43
N GLU A 631 -37.42 17.82 -5.70
CA GLU A 631 -36.74 17.11 -6.79
C GLU A 631 -36.25 18.04 -7.92
N GLN A 632 -34.98 17.84 -8.31
CA GLN A 632 -34.44 18.13 -9.64
C GLN A 632 -34.30 19.59 -10.11
N LEU A 633 -33.97 20.54 -9.23
CA LEU A 633 -33.39 21.80 -9.72
C LEU A 633 -31.87 21.67 -9.92
N PRO A 634 -31.33 21.87 -11.14
CA PRO A 634 -29.91 22.09 -11.33
C PRO A 634 -29.55 23.36 -10.55
N HIS A 635 -28.82 23.21 -9.43
CA HIS A 635 -28.32 24.28 -8.56
C HIS A 635 -29.12 25.60 -8.68
N PRO A 636 -30.20 25.81 -7.89
CA PRO A 636 -31.16 26.91 -8.12
C PRO A 636 -30.53 28.32 -8.07
N LEU A 637 -29.29 28.45 -7.60
CA LEU A 637 -28.58 29.71 -7.50
C LEU A 637 -27.17 29.60 -8.10
N PRO A 638 -26.75 30.50 -9.01
CA PRO A 638 -25.35 30.65 -9.38
C PRO A 638 -24.60 31.15 -8.14
N ASN A 639 -23.81 30.28 -7.53
CA ASN A 639 -23.04 30.52 -6.29
C ASN A 639 -23.83 30.43 -4.97
N PRO A 640 -24.28 29.23 -4.55
CA PRO A 640 -25.02 29.05 -3.29
C PRO A 640 -24.18 29.31 -2.03
N ILE A 641 -22.84 29.23 -2.11
CA ILE A 641 -21.92 29.50 -0.99
C ILE A 641 -21.12 30.75 -1.29
N GLN A 642 -21.46 31.88 -0.65
CA GLN A 642 -20.89 33.19 -0.93
C GLN A 642 -19.48 33.39 -0.33
N GLY A 643 -19.17 32.71 0.79
CA GLY A 643 -17.86 32.81 1.42
C GLY A 643 -17.69 31.93 2.66
N TRP A 644 -16.45 31.74 3.07
CA TRP A 644 -16.12 30.98 4.27
C TRP A 644 -14.87 31.52 4.97
N TYR A 645 -14.81 31.32 6.28
CA TYR A 645 -13.64 31.61 7.09
C TYR A 645 -13.53 30.60 8.23
N CYS A 646 -12.35 30.09 8.50
CA CYS A 646 -12.08 29.22 9.63
C CYS A 646 -10.81 29.65 10.34
N GLN A 647 -10.78 29.64 11.66
CA GLN A 647 -9.61 30.02 12.46
C GLN A 647 -8.41 29.05 12.36
N CYS A 648 -8.54 27.93 11.64
CA CYS A 648 -7.41 27.03 11.47
C CYS A 648 -6.28 27.67 10.64
N LYS A 649 -5.05 27.14 10.73
CA LYS A 649 -3.85 27.74 10.13
C LYS A 649 -3.96 28.15 8.65
N THR A 650 -4.76 27.44 7.85
CA THR A 650 -4.98 27.69 6.41
C THR A 650 -6.40 28.16 6.10
N GLY A 651 -7.21 28.46 7.10
CA GLY A 651 -8.65 28.69 6.97
C GLY A 651 -9.03 30.09 6.49
N ALA A 652 -8.07 30.99 6.31
CA ALA A 652 -8.24 32.30 5.68
C ALA A 652 -8.30 32.25 4.14
N ARG A 653 -7.99 31.11 3.53
CA ARG A 653 -7.95 30.96 2.06
C ARG A 653 -9.34 31.07 1.42
N THR A 654 -9.37 31.72 0.25
CA THR A 654 -10.53 31.79 -0.66
C THR A 654 -10.44 30.74 -1.77
N LEU A 655 -9.23 30.31 -2.10
CA LEU A 655 -9.02 29.22 -3.05
C LEU A 655 -9.11 27.86 -2.34
N GLY A 656 -10.21 27.15 -2.57
CA GLY A 656 -10.49 25.92 -1.84
C GLY A 656 -10.93 26.17 -0.40
N THR A 657 -11.33 25.11 0.32
CA THR A 657 -11.76 25.23 1.73
C THR A 657 -10.94 24.30 2.62
N CYS A 658 -10.72 24.63 3.89
CA CYS A 658 -10.08 23.68 4.83
C CYS A 658 -11.04 22.51 5.13
N SER A 659 -10.52 21.40 5.67
CA SER A 659 -11.35 20.23 5.95
C SER A 659 -12.48 20.51 6.96
N HIS A 660 -12.34 21.52 7.83
CA HIS A 660 -13.40 21.92 8.77
C HIS A 660 -14.58 22.60 8.06
N ILE A 661 -14.31 23.49 7.09
CA ILE A 661 -15.37 24.09 6.26
C ILE A 661 -16.02 22.99 5.40
N ALA A 662 -15.20 22.17 4.75
CA ALA A 662 -15.69 21.07 3.92
C ALA A 662 -16.58 20.09 4.69
N SER A 663 -16.28 19.79 5.96
CA SER A 663 -17.10 18.90 6.78
C SER A 663 -18.47 19.48 7.11
N VAL A 664 -18.54 20.79 7.42
CA VAL A 664 -19.81 21.47 7.68
C VAL A 664 -20.64 21.54 6.41
N LEU A 665 -20.06 21.97 5.29
CA LEU A 665 -20.75 22.02 4.01
C LEU A 665 -21.26 20.62 3.62
N TRP A 666 -20.40 19.60 3.65
CA TRP A 666 -20.79 18.22 3.32
C TRP A 666 -21.93 17.70 4.18
N PHE A 667 -21.92 17.98 5.49
CA PHE A 667 -23.01 17.56 6.38
C PHE A 667 -24.31 18.29 6.06
N MET A 668 -24.27 19.63 6.03
CA MET A 668 -25.44 20.50 5.88
C MET A 668 -26.07 20.41 4.50
N SER A 669 -25.28 20.16 3.47
CA SER A 669 -25.71 20.27 2.09
C SER A 669 -25.91 18.95 1.37
N TRP A 670 -25.49 17.81 1.93
CA TRP A 670 -25.49 16.55 1.20
C TRP A 670 -25.80 15.36 2.12
N ALA A 671 -25.02 15.21 3.20
CA ALA A 671 -25.07 14.00 4.03
C ALA A 671 -26.43 13.79 4.70
N ARG A 672 -27.03 14.85 5.24
CA ARG A 672 -28.35 14.79 5.90
C ARG A 672 -29.51 14.48 4.97
N HIS A 673 -29.30 14.51 3.66
CA HIS A 673 -30.28 14.16 2.64
C HIS A 673 -30.11 12.73 2.12
N GLN A 674 -29.18 11.96 2.71
CA GLN A 674 -28.96 10.57 2.33
C GLN A 674 -29.66 9.63 3.32
N ASP A 675 -30.35 8.61 2.80
CA ASP A 675 -30.99 7.58 3.62
C ASP A 675 -29.98 6.75 4.43
N LYS A 676 -28.78 6.58 3.89
CA LYS A 676 -27.71 5.78 4.50
C LYS A 676 -26.37 6.49 4.37
N LEU A 677 -25.81 6.87 5.50
CA LEU A 677 -24.43 7.35 5.60
C LEU A 677 -23.53 6.24 6.10
N GLN A 678 -22.44 5.98 5.38
CA GLN A 678 -21.36 5.15 5.90
C GLN A 678 -20.46 6.00 6.80
N ALA A 679 -20.64 5.86 8.11
CA ALA A 679 -19.69 6.39 9.08
C ALA A 679 -18.43 5.51 9.14
N PRO A 680 -17.26 6.08 9.47
CA PRO A 680 -16.07 5.29 9.76
C PRO A 680 -16.35 4.24 10.84
N SER A 681 -15.79 3.03 10.70
CA SER A 681 -16.07 1.94 11.63
C SER A 681 -15.56 2.23 13.04
N HIS A 682 -16.41 2.03 14.05
CA HIS A 682 -16.02 1.98 15.47
C HIS A 682 -15.59 0.59 15.94
N SER A 683 -15.70 -0.45 15.08
CA SER A 683 -15.50 -1.85 15.48
C SER A 683 -14.14 -2.09 16.15
N LEU A 684 -13.11 -1.35 15.73
CA LEU A 684 -11.76 -1.48 16.28
C LEU A 684 -11.68 -1.05 17.75
N LEU A 685 -12.47 -0.05 18.17
CA LEU A 685 -12.48 0.44 19.56
C LEU A 685 -13.04 -0.59 20.54
N GLY A 686 -13.89 -1.51 20.06
CA GLY A 686 -14.43 -2.61 20.87
C GLY A 686 -13.60 -3.90 20.81
N ILE A 687 -12.60 -3.98 19.93
CA ILE A 687 -11.74 -5.17 19.75
C ILE A 687 -10.36 -4.96 20.40
N ILE A 688 -9.86 -3.71 20.40
CA ILE A 688 -8.56 -3.38 20.97
C ILE A 688 -8.76 -2.81 22.37
N ASP A 689 -8.22 -3.50 23.38
CA ASP A 689 -8.21 -3.01 24.75
C ASP A 689 -7.40 -1.70 24.85
N ASP A 690 -8.02 -0.68 25.43
CA ASP A 690 -7.31 0.52 25.86
C ASP A 690 -6.82 0.34 27.31
N ALA A 691 -5.51 0.30 27.51
CA ALA A 691 -4.90 0.14 28.83
C ALA A 691 -5.30 1.26 29.81
N ALA A 692 -5.66 2.44 29.32
CA ALA A 692 -6.17 3.54 30.16
C ALA A 692 -7.61 3.32 30.63
N HIS A 693 -8.32 2.36 30.04
CA HIS A 693 -9.72 2.00 30.33
C HIS A 693 -9.86 0.54 30.78
N ARG A 694 -8.77 -0.10 31.21
CA ARG A 694 -8.85 -1.39 31.88
C ARG A 694 -9.44 -1.16 33.26
N ASP A 695 -10.61 -1.73 33.52
CA ASP A 695 -11.11 -1.88 34.88
C ASP A 695 -10.01 -2.52 35.71
N ALA A 696 -9.65 -1.88 36.83
CA ALA A 696 -8.78 -2.53 37.79
C ALA A 696 -9.46 -3.86 38.17
N PRO A 697 -8.75 -5.00 38.14
CA PRO A 697 -9.33 -6.21 38.71
C PRO A 697 -9.78 -5.85 40.12
N GLU A 698 -11.06 -6.11 40.42
CA GLU A 698 -11.56 -6.03 41.79
C GLU A 698 -10.55 -6.79 42.63
N LEU A 699 -9.82 -6.07 43.48
CA LEU A 699 -9.03 -6.69 44.52
C LEU A 699 -10.06 -7.46 45.33
N PHE A 700 -10.07 -8.78 45.18
CA PHE A 700 -10.67 -9.63 46.18
C PHE A 700 -10.00 -9.23 47.49
N ASP A 701 -10.78 -8.58 48.37
CA ASP A 701 -10.44 -8.47 49.78
C ASP A 701 -10.35 -9.90 50.29
N ASP A 702 -9.17 -10.50 50.21
CA ASP A 702 -8.77 -11.60 51.08
C ASP A 702 -8.53 -11.01 52.48
N ALA A 703 -9.61 -10.52 53.08
CA ALA A 703 -9.75 -10.23 54.49
C ALA A 703 -10.92 -11.09 54.98
N ASP A 704 -10.62 -12.35 55.30
CA ASP A 704 -10.88 -12.90 56.64
C ASP A 704 -10.35 -14.34 56.78
N ASP A 705 -9.72 -14.57 57.95
CA ASP A 705 -9.49 -15.83 58.66
C ASP A 705 -8.35 -16.79 58.26
N ASN A 706 -7.10 -16.44 58.63
CA ASN A 706 -6.34 -17.01 59.77
C ASN A 706 -4.87 -16.57 59.81
#